data_AF-A0A661CVC6-F1
#
_entry.id   AF-A0A661CVC6-F1
#
_cell.length_a   1.000
_cell.length_b   1.000
_cell.length_c   1.000
_cell.angle_alpha   90.00
_cell.angle_beta   90.00
_cell.angle_gamma   90.00
#
_symmetry.space_group_name_H-M   'P 1'
#
loop_
_entity.id
_entity.type
_entity.pdbx_description
1 polymer ?
#
loop_
_entity_poly.entity_id
_entity_poly.type
_entity_poly.pdbx_seq_one_letter_code
_entity_poly.pdbx_strand_id
1 'polypeptide(L)'
;MMNSDSTPQQTWLRMIKEIIAGLWRSRLWLNIASTPSSLVTINNNFFGINIATSADPACDDYIIQALQELGIKHIRMDFSYDSFDSHGERLLDRILATDIDVMLDIFPPKDDASMMHLEQLVMQRWQQFVNRVFDSYHDKVAIFEIGNTSNRKTWSGFKPLPYLKAWEIARPLADRYALTIAGPNVSDFEPIYNIAYLKEMQRSHSVPTIHTDNLFVERVIEPEAYDHRVLGRWATTLLRLNLIKKARIIDIIGKYLGCSQTFCTYTDWTVKRLGRRNIDPEQKQADYLTRYLILAAASGALDRVYWGPLLCSRDGIIDCGSDWESYPKIDNVSYYQSVRGEVSAFRKRPAFYALKYLLTRLNDAHCIQAVSADNGINHFIFANSKQQEFHITWCRDGYAVPLMQIYPAGLYDANFYTLLGEKYTEDPLCVTEQALFIDSSPNTTTVRPQPRLINNLPNLMTENIAAPIPNTSKKQFTLFQNEEWTGAIIVDPSCSAEEMGEKLLPETIEDAPIVKVLRDTRNKIWNIETTVGTMTIKLNRAQGIKKFSYRFQDSKAKRHWNNATTMLRHGINTPQPIAFFERHQRKGIEHNYYITQFLENTFSARDVFASINNGESHLRGIKHNELLKVIGECICQMHNVAILHRDLSSGNILLTIDNGEAKPYFIDIGRAKILKELTTRQRMIDLMRICFKLSWADREQLISYYNAHLGREVATWWRWAVRYYIFKQRSKRFIKGKFKKRK
;
A
#
# COMPACT_ATOMS: atom_id res chain seq x y z
N MET A 1 17.16 49.37 -9.25
CA MET A 1 16.09 49.72 -8.28
C MET A 1 14.76 49.58 -9.00
N MET A 2 14.05 48.47 -8.81
CA MET A 2 12.70 48.26 -9.35
C MET A 2 11.71 48.33 -8.18
N ASN A 3 10.67 49.15 -8.33
CA ASN A 3 9.55 49.29 -7.38
C ASN A 3 8.84 47.94 -7.19
N SER A 4 9.07 47.27 -6.05
CA SER A 4 8.32 46.09 -5.62
C SER A 4 7.29 46.41 -4.52
N ASP A 5 6.72 47.62 -4.54
CA ASP A 5 5.68 48.07 -3.60
C ASP A 5 4.30 47.47 -3.91
N SER A 6 4.23 46.16 -4.14
CA SER A 6 2.95 45.47 -4.07
C SER A 6 2.71 44.98 -2.66
N THR A 7 1.63 45.44 -2.04
CA THR A 7 1.31 45.02 -0.67
C THR A 7 1.01 43.51 -0.62
N PRO A 8 1.25 42.83 0.52
CA PRO A 8 0.84 41.46 0.76
C PRO A 8 -0.56 41.10 0.23
N GLN A 9 -1.53 42.00 0.43
CA GLN A 9 -2.91 41.83 -0.02
C GLN A 9 -3.04 41.83 -1.55
N GLN A 10 -2.29 42.68 -2.25
CA GLN A 10 -2.28 42.72 -3.71
C GLN A 10 -1.67 41.45 -4.30
N THR A 11 -0.58 40.94 -3.72
CA THR A 11 0.02 39.65 -4.13
C THR A 11 -0.97 38.50 -3.92
N TRP A 12 -1.66 38.44 -2.78
CA TRP A 12 -2.71 37.44 -2.54
C TRP A 12 -3.86 37.51 -3.55
N LEU A 13 -4.40 38.70 -3.80
CA LEU A 13 -5.49 38.89 -4.77
C LEU A 13 -5.06 38.50 -6.19
N ARG A 14 -3.81 38.79 -6.57
CA ARG A 14 -3.23 38.37 -7.85
C ARG A 14 -3.10 36.86 -7.93
N MET A 15 -2.51 36.21 -6.91
CA MET A 15 -2.40 34.76 -6.84
C MET A 15 -3.77 34.09 -7.04
N ILE A 16 -4.82 34.54 -6.33
CA ILE A 16 -6.18 33.99 -6.47
C ILE A 16 -6.72 34.13 -7.89
N LYS A 17 -6.60 35.31 -8.51
CA LYS A 17 -7.04 35.54 -9.90
C LYS A 17 -6.32 34.59 -10.86
N GLU A 18 -5.02 34.41 -10.66
CA GLU A 18 -4.20 33.56 -11.53
C GLU A 18 -4.48 32.07 -11.37
N ILE A 19 -4.82 31.63 -10.16
CA ILE A 19 -5.28 30.27 -9.87
C ILE A 19 -6.57 30.00 -10.63
N ILE A 20 -7.57 30.89 -10.50
CA ILE A 20 -8.86 30.75 -11.18
C ILE A 20 -8.64 30.73 -12.71
N ALA A 21 -7.88 31.69 -13.23
CA ALA A 21 -7.56 31.74 -14.66
C ALA A 21 -6.84 30.49 -15.15
N GLY A 22 -5.89 29.96 -14.37
CA GLY A 22 -5.15 28.72 -14.68
C GLY A 22 -6.06 27.48 -14.74
N LEU A 23 -6.97 27.34 -13.79
CA LEU A 23 -7.95 26.24 -13.76
C LEU A 23 -8.92 26.29 -14.95
N TRP A 24 -9.39 27.49 -15.31
CA TRP A 24 -10.24 27.68 -16.48
C TRP A 24 -9.51 27.41 -17.79
N ARG A 25 -8.30 27.97 -17.98
CA ARG A 25 -7.48 27.77 -19.18
C ARG A 25 -7.12 26.29 -19.39
N SER A 26 -6.81 25.58 -18.32
CA SER A 26 -6.49 24.15 -18.36
C SER A 26 -7.71 23.25 -18.53
N ARG A 27 -8.95 23.79 -18.53
CA ARG A 27 -10.20 23.03 -18.53
C ARG A 27 -10.20 21.93 -17.45
N LEU A 28 -9.75 22.28 -16.25
CA LEU A 28 -9.56 21.34 -15.12
C LEU A 28 -8.73 20.10 -15.49
N TRP A 29 -7.80 20.25 -16.44
CA TRP A 29 -6.91 19.19 -16.91
C TRP A 29 -7.64 17.95 -17.45
N LEU A 30 -8.89 18.07 -17.90
CA LEU A 30 -9.68 16.95 -18.42
C LEU A 30 -9.02 16.27 -19.62
N ASN A 31 -8.29 17.04 -20.43
CA ASN A 31 -7.63 16.55 -21.63
C ASN A 31 -6.24 15.92 -21.37
N ILE A 32 -5.72 15.97 -20.14
CA ILE A 32 -4.45 15.32 -19.83
C ILE A 32 -4.69 13.83 -19.60
N ALA A 33 -3.96 13.01 -20.35
CA ALA A 33 -4.06 11.56 -20.29
C ALA A 33 -3.58 11.02 -18.93
N SER A 34 -4.30 10.02 -18.42
CA SER A 34 -3.93 9.24 -17.23
C SER A 34 -3.22 7.92 -17.56
N THR A 35 -3.04 7.61 -18.84
CA THR A 35 -2.38 6.39 -19.32
C THR A 35 -0.87 6.61 -19.51
N PRO A 36 -0.03 5.58 -19.31
CA PRO A 36 1.42 5.72 -19.46
C PRO A 36 1.82 5.94 -20.92
N SER A 37 3.05 6.42 -21.13
CA SER A 37 3.68 6.63 -22.43
C SER A 37 4.59 5.44 -22.78
N SER A 38 4.51 4.96 -24.02
CA SER A 38 5.28 3.81 -24.52
C SER A 38 6.53 4.19 -25.33
N LEU A 39 7.00 5.43 -25.22
CA LEU A 39 8.14 5.98 -25.97
C LEU A 39 8.95 6.91 -25.05
N VAL A 40 9.36 6.40 -23.90
CA VAL A 40 10.12 7.14 -22.89
C VAL A 40 11.43 6.44 -22.66
N THR A 41 12.53 7.19 -22.73
CA THR A 41 13.84 6.72 -22.28
C THR A 41 14.05 7.16 -20.85
N ILE A 42 14.34 6.20 -19.98
CA ILE A 42 14.63 6.45 -18.57
C ILE A 42 16.12 6.77 -18.47
N ASN A 43 16.45 8.05 -18.35
CA ASN A 43 17.84 8.48 -18.19
C ASN A 43 18.41 7.93 -16.87
N ASN A 44 19.69 7.55 -16.83
CA ASN A 44 20.43 7.24 -15.60
C ASN A 44 20.30 8.34 -14.51
N ASN A 45 19.92 9.56 -14.90
CA ASN A 45 19.65 10.69 -14.00
C ASN A 45 18.26 10.69 -13.36
N PHE A 46 17.42 9.69 -13.61
CA PHE A 46 16.03 9.67 -13.14
C PHE A 46 15.89 9.32 -11.65
N PHE A 47 16.74 8.44 -11.11
CA PHE A 47 16.57 7.92 -9.75
C PHE A 47 17.48 8.65 -8.76
N GLY A 48 16.89 9.13 -7.66
CA GLY A 48 17.62 9.72 -6.53
C GLY A 48 17.12 9.22 -5.17
N ILE A 49 17.87 9.49 -4.11
CA ILE A 49 17.51 9.15 -2.73
C ILE A 49 17.82 10.30 -1.77
N ASN A 50 16.97 10.49 -0.74
CA ASN A 50 17.19 11.46 0.33
C ASN A 50 18.05 10.86 1.45
N ILE A 51 19.08 11.57 1.88
CA ILE A 51 19.98 11.16 2.97
C ILE A 51 19.95 12.17 4.12
N ALA A 52 20.41 11.73 5.29
CA ALA A 52 20.63 12.57 6.46
C ALA A 52 21.91 12.18 7.17
N THR A 53 22.40 13.13 7.96
CA THR A 53 23.60 13.02 8.78
C THR A 53 23.34 12.33 10.12
N SER A 54 24.38 11.99 10.87
CA SER A 54 24.31 11.51 12.26
C SER A 54 25.45 12.13 13.09
N ALA A 55 25.27 12.24 14.39
CA ALA A 55 26.38 12.62 15.28
C ALA A 55 27.54 11.61 15.18
N ASP A 56 27.22 10.32 15.02
CA ASP A 56 28.19 9.24 14.85
C ASP A 56 28.81 9.26 13.43
N PRO A 57 30.13 9.51 13.28
CA PRO A 57 30.80 9.50 11.99
C PRO A 57 30.77 8.15 11.26
N ALA A 58 30.60 7.02 11.97
CA ALA A 58 30.49 5.70 11.34
C ALA A 58 29.21 5.58 10.49
N CYS A 59 28.19 6.39 10.77
CA CYS A 59 26.99 6.47 9.95
C CYS A 59 27.31 7.02 8.54
N ASP A 60 28.25 7.95 8.43
CA ASP A 60 28.65 8.52 7.13
C ASP A 60 29.31 7.44 6.25
N ASP A 61 30.14 6.57 6.83
CA ASP A 61 30.74 5.41 6.15
C ASP A 61 29.66 4.46 5.64
N TYR A 62 28.70 4.13 6.51
CA TYR A 62 27.59 3.25 6.15
C TYR A 62 26.73 3.84 5.02
N ILE A 63 26.42 5.14 5.07
CA ILE A 63 25.65 5.83 4.03
C ILE A 63 26.38 5.72 2.69
N ILE A 64 27.67 6.07 2.64
CA ILE A 64 28.46 6.00 1.40
C ILE A 64 28.49 4.57 0.86
N GLN A 65 28.73 3.57 1.72
CA GLN A 65 28.72 2.17 1.32
C GLN A 65 27.36 1.73 0.78
N ALA A 66 26.26 2.13 1.43
CA ALA A 66 24.90 1.82 0.99
C ALA A 66 24.56 2.47 -0.36
N LEU A 67 24.98 3.71 -0.59
CA LEU A 67 24.80 4.42 -1.86
C LEU A 67 25.58 3.74 -3.00
N GLN A 68 26.82 3.34 -2.73
CA GLN A 68 27.64 2.57 -3.67
C GLN A 68 27.00 1.22 -4.00
N GLU A 69 26.46 0.51 -2.99
CA GLU A 69 25.80 -0.77 -3.19
C GLU A 69 24.50 -0.67 -3.99
N LEU A 70 23.75 0.43 -3.83
CA LEU A 70 22.60 0.74 -4.68
C LEU A 70 23.02 1.04 -6.12
N GLY A 71 24.23 1.59 -6.31
CA GLY A 71 24.69 2.13 -7.59
C GLY A 71 23.99 3.43 -7.96
N ILE A 72 23.50 4.18 -6.97
CA ILE A 72 22.77 5.43 -7.19
C ILE A 72 23.74 6.60 -7.37
N LYS A 73 23.41 7.54 -8.26
CA LYS A 73 24.26 8.67 -8.63
C LYS A 73 23.76 10.03 -8.17
N HIS A 74 22.51 10.10 -7.71
CA HIS A 74 21.88 11.36 -7.34
C HIS A 74 21.36 11.27 -5.91
N ILE A 75 21.80 12.19 -5.06
CA ILE A 75 21.27 12.32 -3.70
C ILE A 75 20.67 13.70 -3.47
N ARG A 76 19.75 13.77 -2.52
CA ARG A 76 19.21 15.02 -1.99
C ARG A 76 19.51 15.07 -0.49
N MET A 77 20.02 16.21 -0.02
CA MET A 77 20.35 16.43 1.38
C MET A 77 19.85 17.79 1.83
N ASP A 78 19.19 17.81 2.99
CA ASP A 78 18.74 19.05 3.64
C ASP A 78 19.91 19.73 4.36
N PHE A 79 19.98 21.06 4.26
CA PHE A 79 21.07 21.86 4.84
C PHE A 79 20.54 23.21 5.33
N SER A 80 20.61 23.43 6.65
CA SER A 80 20.11 24.64 7.32
C SER A 80 21.21 25.27 8.20
N TYR A 81 20.84 26.26 9.02
CA TYR A 81 21.81 27.07 9.78
C TYR A 81 22.68 26.25 10.73
N ASP A 82 22.12 25.19 11.31
CA ASP A 82 22.78 24.24 12.20
C ASP A 82 23.65 23.21 11.47
N SER A 83 23.66 23.21 10.14
CA SER A 83 24.41 22.24 9.33
C SER A 83 25.86 22.64 9.15
N PHE A 84 26.18 23.94 9.19
CA PHE A 84 27.55 24.43 9.24
C PHE A 84 28.21 24.09 10.58
N ASP A 85 29.51 23.82 10.54
CA ASP A 85 30.36 23.52 11.68
C ASP A 85 29.83 22.32 12.51
N SER A 86 29.11 21.41 11.83
CA SER A 86 28.42 20.27 12.45
C SER A 86 28.53 19.00 11.59
N HIS A 87 27.83 17.95 12.02
CA HIS A 87 27.79 16.69 11.28
C HIS A 87 27.11 16.83 9.90
N GLY A 88 26.31 17.88 9.66
CA GLY A 88 25.73 18.18 8.35
C GLY A 88 26.79 18.50 7.31
N GLU A 89 27.65 19.48 7.58
CA GLU A 89 28.80 19.84 6.76
C GLU A 89 29.78 18.66 6.59
N ARG A 90 30.05 17.91 7.67
CA ARG A 90 30.89 16.72 7.62
C ARG A 90 30.40 15.69 6.60
N LEU A 91 29.11 15.33 6.61
CA LEU A 91 28.56 14.36 5.66
C LEU A 91 28.57 14.94 4.23
N LEU A 92 28.18 16.21 4.06
CA LEU A 92 28.15 16.86 2.75
C LEU A 92 29.53 16.83 2.08
N ASP A 93 30.58 17.26 2.78
CA ASP A 93 31.94 17.28 2.27
C ASP A 93 32.42 15.88 1.88
N ARG A 94 32.06 14.86 2.69
CA ARG A 94 32.39 13.47 2.39
C ARG A 94 31.70 12.95 1.13
N ILE A 95 30.43 13.32 0.90
CA ILE A 95 29.70 12.91 -0.30
C ILE A 95 30.24 13.65 -1.53
N LEU A 96 30.54 14.95 -1.41
CA LEU A 96 31.13 15.74 -2.50
C LEU A 96 32.54 15.26 -2.90
N ALA A 97 33.22 14.48 -2.04
CA ALA A 97 34.47 13.80 -2.38
C ALA A 97 34.28 12.49 -3.16
N THR A 98 33.04 12.07 -3.41
CA THR A 98 32.69 10.89 -4.24
C THR A 98 32.23 11.31 -5.64
N ASP A 99 31.81 10.35 -6.47
CA ASP A 99 31.27 10.58 -7.81
C ASP A 99 29.73 10.74 -7.83
N ILE A 100 29.15 11.12 -6.69
CA ILE A 100 27.70 11.27 -6.48
C ILE A 100 27.31 12.74 -6.62
N ASP A 101 26.33 13.02 -7.47
CA ASP A 101 25.76 14.35 -7.64
C ASP A 101 24.83 14.70 -6.47
N VAL A 102 25.07 15.87 -5.89
CA VAL A 102 24.31 16.41 -4.76
C VAL A 102 23.32 17.46 -5.23
N MET A 103 22.05 17.26 -4.87
CA MET A 103 21.05 18.32 -4.79
C MET A 103 20.97 18.78 -3.33
N LEU A 104 21.47 19.98 -3.04
CA LEU A 104 21.47 20.54 -1.69
C LEU A 104 20.21 21.38 -1.49
N ASP A 105 19.33 20.96 -0.58
CA ASP A 105 18.14 21.71 -0.21
C ASP A 105 18.47 22.66 0.95
N ILE A 106 18.34 23.96 0.69
CA ILE A 106 18.63 25.00 1.67
C ILE A 106 17.39 25.77 2.11
N PHE A 107 17.21 25.88 3.41
CA PHE A 107 16.09 26.59 4.01
C PHE A 107 16.43 27.15 5.40
N PRO A 108 15.79 28.25 5.81
CA PRO A 108 15.93 28.78 7.16
C PRO A 108 15.19 27.89 8.18
N PRO A 109 15.56 27.94 9.47
CA PRO A 109 14.77 27.35 10.55
C PRO A 109 13.32 27.85 10.54
N LYS A 110 12.41 27.02 11.04
CA LYS A 110 10.96 27.26 11.00
C LYS A 110 10.52 28.65 11.46
N ASP A 111 11.08 29.14 12.56
CA ASP A 111 10.68 30.43 13.13
C ASP A 111 11.13 31.59 12.23
N ASP A 112 12.37 31.56 11.75
CA ASP A 112 12.90 32.50 10.75
C ASP A 112 12.11 32.43 9.43
N ALA A 113 11.79 31.23 8.94
CA ALA A 113 10.95 31.03 7.75
C ALA A 113 9.60 31.76 7.88
N SER A 114 8.99 31.74 9.06
CA SER A 114 7.69 32.37 9.31
C SER A 114 7.74 33.90 9.31
N MET A 115 8.90 34.48 9.64
CA MET A 115 9.14 35.92 9.81
C MET A 115 9.91 36.57 8.65
N MET A 116 10.29 35.78 7.62
CA MET A 116 11.13 36.20 6.49
C MET A 116 10.72 37.50 5.78
N HIS A 117 9.41 37.82 5.73
CA HIS A 117 8.90 39.01 5.06
C HIS A 117 8.56 40.17 6.02
N LEU A 118 8.78 39.99 7.32
CA LEU A 118 8.40 40.94 8.37
C LEU A 118 9.62 41.54 9.06
N GLU A 119 10.69 40.77 9.23
CA GLU A 119 11.85 41.17 10.03
C GLU A 119 13.13 41.31 9.19
N GLN A 120 13.72 42.50 9.20
CA GLN A 120 14.96 42.78 8.47
C GLN A 120 16.15 41.93 8.95
N LEU A 121 16.24 41.66 10.25
CA LEU A 121 17.30 40.83 10.81
C LEU A 121 17.21 39.38 10.31
N VAL A 122 16.00 38.83 10.20
CA VAL A 122 15.76 37.50 9.63
C VAL A 122 16.18 37.45 8.16
N MET A 123 15.81 38.48 7.37
CA MET A 123 16.22 38.59 5.97
C MET A 123 17.75 38.63 5.81
N GLN A 124 18.43 39.39 6.68
CA GLN A 124 19.89 39.48 6.69
C GLN A 124 20.54 38.15 7.06
N ARG A 125 20.04 37.45 8.09
CA ARG A 125 20.54 36.11 8.46
C ARG A 125 20.40 35.12 7.30
N TRP A 126 19.24 35.12 6.64
CA TRP A 126 19.02 34.28 5.46
C TRP A 126 19.97 34.62 4.32
N GLN A 127 20.13 35.90 4.00
CA GLN A 127 21.06 36.34 2.97
C GLN A 127 22.50 35.92 3.28
N GLN A 128 22.96 36.09 4.52
CA GLN A 128 24.29 35.67 4.96
C GLN A 128 24.49 34.17 4.85
N PHE A 129 23.50 33.38 5.27
CA PHE A 129 23.55 31.93 5.15
C PHE A 129 23.62 31.48 3.69
N VAL A 130 22.73 31.98 2.83
CA VAL A 130 22.72 31.63 1.40
C VAL A 130 24.04 32.01 0.73
N ASN A 131 24.56 33.20 1.03
CA ASN A 131 25.86 33.63 0.51
C ASN A 131 26.98 32.69 0.99
N ARG A 132 27.02 32.32 2.28
CA ARG A 132 28.01 31.36 2.81
C ARG A 132 27.92 30.01 2.09
N VAL A 133 26.72 29.48 1.87
CA VAL A 133 26.52 28.20 1.16
C VAL A 133 27.04 28.30 -0.28
N PHE A 134 26.61 29.31 -1.04
CA PHE A 134 27.01 29.43 -2.44
C PHE A 134 28.51 29.69 -2.58
N ASP A 135 29.08 30.57 -1.77
CA ASP A 135 30.52 30.83 -1.77
C ASP A 135 31.32 29.54 -1.54
N SER A 136 30.84 28.66 -0.64
CA SER A 136 31.54 27.43 -0.24
C SER A 136 31.37 26.25 -1.22
N TYR A 137 30.24 26.21 -1.95
CA TYR A 137 29.81 25.00 -2.65
C TYR A 137 29.38 25.20 -4.12
N HIS A 138 29.43 26.42 -4.68
CA HIS A 138 28.97 26.71 -6.05
C HIS A 138 29.59 25.83 -7.14
N ASP A 139 30.85 25.40 -6.96
CA ASP A 139 31.63 24.62 -7.92
C ASP A 139 31.57 23.10 -7.66
N LYS A 140 30.90 22.67 -6.57
CA LYS A 140 30.85 21.27 -6.13
C LYS A 140 29.44 20.69 -6.13
N VAL A 141 28.44 21.48 -5.74
CA VAL A 141 27.04 21.04 -5.66
C VAL A 141 26.38 21.22 -7.03
N ALA A 142 25.73 20.16 -7.53
CA ALA A 142 25.13 20.16 -8.85
C ALA A 142 23.87 21.04 -8.94
N ILE A 143 23.03 21.00 -7.89
CA ILE A 143 21.74 21.70 -7.86
C ILE A 143 21.47 22.23 -6.45
N PHE A 144 21.01 23.48 -6.36
CA PHE A 144 20.51 24.05 -5.11
C PHE A 144 18.99 24.15 -5.13
N GLU A 145 18.31 23.45 -4.22
CA GLU A 145 16.88 23.66 -3.97
C GLU A 145 16.70 24.74 -2.90
N ILE A 146 15.76 25.66 -3.11
CA ILE A 146 15.51 26.75 -2.16
C ILE A 146 14.17 26.57 -1.48
N GLY A 147 14.21 26.45 -0.15
CA GLY A 147 13.04 26.25 0.69
C GLY A 147 12.55 24.81 0.69
N ASN A 148 11.72 24.46 1.66
CA ASN A 148 11.20 23.10 1.79
C ASN A 148 9.75 23.13 2.27
N THR A 149 8.89 22.28 1.69
CA THR A 149 7.46 22.15 2.01
C THR A 149 6.77 23.51 2.13
N SER A 150 6.94 24.36 1.13
CA SER A 150 6.60 25.81 1.17
C SER A 150 5.10 26.10 1.40
N ASN A 151 4.23 25.11 1.19
CA ASN A 151 2.79 25.15 1.44
C ASN A 151 2.37 24.55 2.79
N ARG A 152 3.30 24.07 3.62
CA ARG A 152 3.04 23.40 4.91
C ARG A 152 3.53 24.21 6.10
N LYS A 153 2.83 25.31 6.41
CA LYS A 153 3.13 26.22 7.54
C LYS A 153 3.48 25.51 8.87
N THR A 154 2.78 24.44 9.22
CA THR A 154 3.01 23.73 10.48
C THR A 154 4.35 22.99 10.53
N TRP A 155 4.92 22.66 9.37
CA TRP A 155 6.17 21.92 9.25
C TRP A 155 7.35 22.86 8.99
N SER A 156 7.32 23.62 7.89
CA SER A 156 8.42 24.51 7.47
C SER A 156 8.36 25.92 8.03
N GLY A 157 7.21 26.36 8.57
CA GLY A 157 6.99 27.75 8.96
C GLY A 157 6.64 28.67 7.78
N PHE A 158 6.90 28.23 6.54
CA PHE A 158 6.58 28.99 5.35
C PHE A 158 5.07 29.17 5.13
N LYS A 159 4.77 30.37 4.63
CA LYS A 159 3.55 30.74 3.93
C LYS A 159 3.97 31.34 2.58
N PRO A 160 3.05 31.59 1.65
CA PRO A 160 3.46 32.03 0.33
C PRO A 160 4.34 33.27 0.27
N LEU A 161 4.01 34.31 1.05
CA LEU A 161 4.79 35.55 1.07
C LEU A 161 6.20 35.39 1.68
N PRO A 162 6.36 34.84 2.91
CA PRO A 162 7.69 34.61 3.44
C PRO A 162 8.56 33.71 2.55
N TYR A 163 7.97 32.71 1.89
CA TYR A 163 8.69 31.86 0.94
C TYR A 163 9.16 32.65 -0.30
N LEU A 164 8.27 33.42 -0.93
CA LEU A 164 8.64 34.28 -2.07
C LEU A 164 9.70 35.30 -1.68
N LYS A 165 9.71 35.79 -0.43
CA LYS A 165 10.76 36.68 0.05
C LYS A 165 12.10 35.97 0.21
N ALA A 166 12.12 34.75 0.74
CA ALA A 166 13.33 33.92 0.80
C ALA A 166 13.90 33.68 -0.61
N TRP A 167 13.04 33.41 -1.58
CA TRP A 167 13.40 33.24 -3.00
C TRP A 167 13.99 34.51 -3.61
N GLU A 168 13.34 35.66 -3.40
CA GLU A 168 13.80 36.98 -3.86
C GLU A 168 15.21 37.31 -3.35
N ILE A 169 15.52 36.92 -2.11
CA ILE A 169 16.85 37.10 -1.51
C ILE A 169 17.88 36.15 -2.13
N ALA A 170 17.52 34.88 -2.33
CA ALA A 170 18.44 33.85 -2.79
C ALA A 170 18.79 33.96 -4.29
N ARG A 171 17.84 34.34 -5.15
CA ARG A 171 18.04 34.31 -6.61
C ARG A 171 19.21 35.18 -7.10
N PRO A 172 19.33 36.46 -6.71
CA PRO A 172 20.44 37.30 -7.16
C PRO A 172 21.81 36.81 -6.68
N LEU A 173 21.85 36.05 -5.57
CA LEU A 173 23.09 35.43 -5.09
C LEU A 173 23.47 34.22 -5.96
N ALA A 174 22.48 33.42 -6.36
CA ALA A 174 22.67 32.29 -7.27
C ALA A 174 23.14 32.74 -8.66
N ASP A 175 22.65 33.87 -9.15
CA ASP A 175 23.04 34.45 -10.44
C ASP A 175 24.55 34.76 -10.53
N ARG A 176 25.19 35.13 -9.42
CA ARG A 176 26.62 35.46 -9.37
C ARG A 176 27.52 34.30 -9.80
N TYR A 177 27.07 33.08 -9.54
CA TYR A 177 27.79 31.84 -9.83
C TYR A 177 27.13 31.03 -10.95
N ALA A 178 26.10 31.58 -11.62
CA ALA A 178 25.31 30.88 -12.64
C ALA A 178 24.75 29.52 -12.16
N LEU A 179 24.30 29.43 -10.91
CA LEU A 179 23.84 28.18 -10.31
C LEU A 179 22.56 27.66 -10.95
N THR A 180 22.46 26.33 -11.06
CA THR A 180 21.19 25.64 -11.31
C THR A 180 20.39 25.62 -10.02
N ILE A 181 19.23 26.29 -10.02
CA ILE A 181 18.33 26.32 -8.87
C ILE A 181 17.01 25.60 -9.14
N ALA A 182 16.47 25.04 -8.07
CA ALA A 182 15.25 24.27 -8.04
C ALA A 182 14.26 24.82 -6.99
N GLY A 183 12.97 24.68 -7.25
CA GLY A 183 11.90 25.10 -6.35
C GLY A 183 10.51 24.91 -6.98
N PRO A 184 9.40 25.08 -6.23
CA PRO A 184 9.32 25.60 -4.87
C PRO A 184 9.13 24.56 -3.75
N ASN A 185 9.40 23.28 -4.04
CA ASN A 185 9.24 22.17 -3.11
C ASN A 185 7.84 22.15 -2.46
N VAL A 186 6.79 22.22 -3.30
CA VAL A 186 5.40 22.12 -2.82
C VAL A 186 5.11 20.69 -2.41
N SER A 187 4.48 20.48 -1.26
CA SER A 187 4.11 19.15 -0.78
C SER A 187 2.71 18.71 -1.17
N ASP A 188 2.58 17.41 -1.50
CA ASP A 188 1.39 16.80 -2.08
C ASP A 188 1.02 17.39 -3.45
N PHE A 189 0.09 16.74 -4.15
CA PHE A 189 -0.45 17.28 -5.41
C PHE A 189 -1.29 18.54 -5.18
N GLU A 190 -0.63 19.69 -5.12
CA GLU A 190 -1.24 21.02 -4.93
C GLU A 190 -0.89 21.98 -6.09
N PRO A 191 -1.44 21.74 -7.31
CA PRO A 191 -1.12 22.54 -8.50
C PRO A 191 -1.42 24.04 -8.34
N ILE A 192 -2.33 24.39 -7.43
CA ILE A 192 -2.68 25.77 -7.09
C ILE A 192 -1.50 26.54 -6.50
N TYR A 193 -0.75 25.94 -5.56
CA TYR A 193 0.43 26.56 -4.98
C TYR A 193 1.56 26.67 -6.01
N ASN A 194 1.77 25.61 -6.80
CA ASN A 194 2.76 25.62 -7.88
C ASN A 194 2.52 26.74 -8.89
N ILE A 195 1.28 26.89 -9.40
CA ILE A 195 0.91 27.99 -10.32
C ILE A 195 1.18 29.35 -9.68
N ALA A 196 0.80 29.50 -8.41
CA ALA A 196 0.88 30.79 -7.75
C ALA A 196 2.34 31.20 -7.48
N TYR A 197 3.19 30.28 -7.02
CA TYR A 197 4.62 30.55 -6.82
C TYR A 197 5.34 30.87 -8.11
N LEU A 198 5.23 29.99 -9.11
CA LEU A 198 5.96 30.14 -10.36
C LEU A 198 5.54 31.38 -11.15
N LYS A 199 4.26 31.81 -11.07
CA LYS A 199 3.82 33.07 -11.69
C LYS A 199 4.40 34.30 -11.00
N GLU A 200 4.46 34.33 -9.67
CA GLU A 200 5.11 35.44 -8.96
C GLU A 200 6.62 35.47 -9.26
N MET A 201 7.27 34.31 -9.34
CA MET A 201 8.67 34.23 -9.75
C MET A 201 8.89 34.69 -11.20
N GLN A 202 7.97 34.36 -12.11
CA GLN A 202 7.99 34.79 -13.51
C GLN A 202 7.87 36.31 -13.65
N ARG A 203 7.02 36.95 -12.84
CA ARG A 203 6.90 38.42 -12.81
C ARG A 203 8.21 39.10 -12.45
N SER A 204 8.99 38.48 -11.57
CA SER A 204 10.30 38.97 -11.14
C SER A 204 11.45 38.40 -11.98
N HIS A 205 11.18 37.75 -13.13
CA HIS A 205 12.18 37.11 -14.01
C HIS A 205 13.12 36.15 -13.25
N SER A 206 12.56 35.40 -12.30
CA SER A 206 13.29 34.61 -11.31
C SER A 206 12.82 33.15 -11.22
N VAL A 207 12.18 32.63 -12.26
CA VAL A 207 11.67 31.25 -12.30
C VAL A 207 12.83 30.26 -12.14
N PRO A 208 12.68 29.19 -11.34
CA PRO A 208 13.69 28.14 -11.27
C PRO A 208 13.92 27.48 -12.63
N THR A 209 15.12 26.95 -12.82
CA THR A 209 15.40 26.03 -13.92
C THR A 209 14.59 24.74 -13.75
N ILE A 210 14.48 24.26 -12.51
CA ILE A 210 13.86 22.98 -12.16
C ILE A 210 12.63 23.21 -11.28
N HIS A 211 11.46 22.78 -11.75
CA HIS A 211 10.23 22.78 -10.95
C HIS A 211 10.23 21.57 -10.00
N THR A 212 10.15 21.81 -8.69
CA THR A 212 10.14 20.74 -7.67
C THR A 212 8.81 20.62 -6.92
N ASP A 213 8.40 19.37 -6.66
CA ASP A 213 7.19 19.01 -5.92
C ASP A 213 7.43 17.68 -5.15
N ASN A 214 6.93 17.56 -3.92
CA ASN A 214 6.93 16.31 -3.16
C ASN A 214 5.63 15.55 -3.48
N LEU A 215 5.65 14.83 -4.61
CA LEU A 215 4.47 14.25 -5.22
C LEU A 215 3.99 12.96 -4.51
N PHE A 216 3.36 13.12 -3.35
CA PHE A 216 2.80 12.00 -2.59
C PHE A 216 1.51 11.45 -3.20
N VAL A 217 1.42 10.11 -3.21
CA VAL A 217 0.17 9.38 -3.49
C VAL A 217 -0.16 8.31 -2.44
N GLU A 218 0.60 8.21 -1.34
CA GLU A 218 0.40 7.20 -0.28
C GLU A 218 -1.01 7.18 0.34
N ARG A 219 -1.75 8.29 0.24
CA ARG A 219 -3.12 8.43 0.78
C ARG A 219 -4.20 7.75 -0.05
N VAL A 220 -3.91 7.41 -1.31
CA VAL A 220 -4.76 6.57 -2.17
C VAL A 220 -4.36 5.10 -2.12
N ILE A 221 -3.36 4.77 -1.29
CA ILE A 221 -2.83 3.44 -1.00
C ILE A 221 -2.00 2.89 -2.15
N GLU A 222 -2.64 2.59 -3.28
CA GLU A 222 -1.96 2.07 -4.48
C GLU A 222 -1.47 3.22 -5.37
N PRO A 223 -0.23 3.16 -5.91
CA PRO A 223 0.32 4.20 -6.80
C PRO A 223 -0.53 4.51 -8.05
N GLU A 224 -1.14 3.49 -8.64
CA GLU A 224 -1.96 3.55 -9.84
C GLU A 224 -3.41 4.02 -9.59
N ALA A 225 -3.85 4.09 -8.33
CA ALA A 225 -5.23 4.40 -8.01
C ALA A 225 -5.62 5.85 -8.35
N TYR A 226 -6.85 6.02 -8.84
CA TYR A 226 -7.43 7.34 -9.01
C TYR A 226 -7.70 8.02 -7.67
N ASP A 227 -7.29 9.27 -7.57
CA ASP A 227 -7.39 10.06 -6.37
C ASP A 227 -8.80 10.57 -6.13
N HIS A 228 -9.45 9.96 -5.13
CA HIS A 228 -10.79 10.31 -4.69
C HIS A 228 -10.84 11.46 -3.68
N ARG A 229 -9.69 12.01 -3.28
CA ARG A 229 -9.58 13.05 -2.25
C ARG A 229 -9.53 14.47 -2.81
N VAL A 230 -9.09 14.65 -4.06
CA VAL A 230 -8.89 16.00 -4.64
C VAL A 230 -10.22 16.76 -4.78
N LEU A 231 -11.27 16.14 -5.32
CA LEU A 231 -12.60 16.75 -5.51
C LEU A 231 -13.76 15.80 -5.12
N GLY A 232 -13.47 14.79 -4.30
CA GLY A 232 -14.43 13.78 -3.86
C GLY A 232 -14.65 12.64 -4.84
N ARG A 233 -15.48 11.66 -4.44
CA ARG A 233 -15.68 10.40 -5.17
C ARG A 233 -16.40 10.54 -6.52
N TRP A 234 -17.28 11.52 -6.65
CA TRP A 234 -18.04 11.76 -7.88
C TRP A 234 -17.13 12.25 -9.01
N ALA A 235 -16.11 13.05 -8.68
CA ALA A 235 -15.16 13.59 -9.64
C ALA A 235 -14.02 12.62 -9.98
N THR A 236 -13.85 11.53 -9.23
CA THR A 236 -12.75 10.57 -9.41
C THR A 236 -12.75 9.95 -10.79
N THR A 237 -13.92 9.51 -11.26
CA THR A 237 -14.09 8.87 -12.57
C THR A 237 -14.01 9.85 -13.73
N LEU A 238 -14.39 11.12 -13.49
CA LEU A 238 -14.32 12.19 -14.47
C LEU A 238 -12.89 12.69 -14.66
N LEU A 239 -12.19 12.98 -13.56
CA LEU A 239 -10.86 13.58 -13.59
C LEU A 239 -9.75 12.55 -13.82
N ARG A 240 -9.95 11.31 -13.34
CA ARG A 240 -8.99 10.21 -13.45
C ARG A 240 -7.57 10.58 -12.99
N LEU A 241 -7.48 11.30 -11.87
CA LEU A 241 -6.20 11.76 -11.31
C LEU A 241 -5.44 10.60 -10.66
N ASN A 242 -4.66 9.85 -11.43
CA ASN A 242 -3.63 8.93 -10.91
C ASN A 242 -2.25 9.61 -10.89
N LEU A 243 -1.22 8.89 -10.44
CA LEU A 243 0.16 9.37 -10.40
C LEU A 243 0.64 9.94 -11.75
N ILE A 244 0.42 9.23 -12.85
CA ILE A 244 0.83 9.65 -14.20
C ILE A 244 0.23 11.00 -14.57
N LYS A 245 -1.10 11.15 -14.40
CA LYS A 245 -1.78 12.40 -14.73
C LYS A 245 -1.31 13.55 -13.83
N LYS A 246 -1.09 13.29 -12.54
CA LYS A 246 -0.59 14.30 -11.60
C LYS A 246 0.80 14.79 -11.99
N ALA A 247 1.73 13.87 -12.28
CA ALA A 247 3.08 14.21 -12.74
C ALA A 247 3.05 15.09 -13.99
N ARG A 248 2.23 14.73 -15.00
CA ARG A 248 2.03 15.53 -16.21
C ARG A 248 1.44 16.91 -15.93
N ILE A 249 0.50 17.03 -15.00
CA ILE A 249 -0.08 18.33 -14.62
C ILE A 249 1.00 19.23 -14.02
N ILE A 250 1.82 18.70 -13.10
CA ILE A 250 2.92 19.45 -12.49
C ILE A 250 3.92 19.88 -13.57
N ASP A 251 4.35 18.96 -14.44
CA ASP A 251 5.29 19.25 -15.53
C ASP A 251 4.78 20.31 -16.51
N ILE A 252 3.52 20.22 -16.93
CA ILE A 252 2.89 21.22 -17.82
C ILE A 252 2.85 22.59 -17.15
N ILE A 253 2.59 22.66 -15.84
CA ILE A 253 2.61 23.92 -15.09
C ILE A 253 4.02 24.52 -15.11
N GLY A 254 5.04 23.73 -14.78
CA GLY A 254 6.44 24.16 -14.78
C GLY A 254 6.89 24.69 -16.14
N LYS A 255 6.73 23.88 -17.18
CA LYS A 255 7.12 24.23 -18.56
C LYS A 255 6.39 25.47 -19.09
N TYR A 256 5.09 25.58 -18.82
CA TYR A 256 4.31 26.76 -19.23
C TYR A 256 4.82 28.06 -18.57
N LEU A 257 5.36 27.97 -17.36
CA LEU A 257 5.84 29.12 -16.58
C LEU A 257 7.34 29.38 -16.74
N GLY A 258 8.06 28.54 -17.48
CA GLY A 258 9.45 28.78 -17.87
C GLY A 258 10.48 27.85 -17.21
N CYS A 259 10.06 26.81 -16.49
CA CYS A 259 10.97 25.76 -16.02
C CYS A 259 11.34 24.83 -17.19
N SER A 260 12.55 24.29 -17.20
CA SER A 260 13.01 23.34 -18.23
C SER A 260 12.86 21.88 -17.81
N GLN A 261 12.88 21.61 -16.50
CA GLN A 261 12.79 20.26 -15.93
C GLN A 261 11.79 20.22 -14.77
N THR A 262 11.31 19.02 -14.45
CA THR A 262 10.35 18.76 -13.37
C THR A 262 10.81 17.60 -12.51
N PHE A 263 11.07 17.84 -11.23
CA PHE A 263 11.56 16.84 -10.28
C PHE A 263 10.52 16.54 -9.20
N CYS A 264 10.38 15.26 -8.86
CA CYS A 264 9.79 14.86 -7.58
C CYS A 264 10.91 14.78 -6.54
N THR A 265 10.96 15.68 -5.59
CA THR A 265 12.09 15.82 -4.65
C THR A 265 11.94 15.03 -3.36
N TYR A 266 10.73 14.56 -3.06
CA TYR A 266 10.48 13.62 -1.98
C TYR A 266 9.18 12.84 -2.20
N THR A 267 9.21 11.53 -1.98
CA THR A 267 8.02 10.68 -1.89
C THR A 267 8.36 9.38 -1.15
N ASP A 268 7.38 8.82 -0.43
CA ASP A 268 7.57 7.63 0.39
C ASP A 268 6.27 6.84 0.65
N TRP A 269 6.46 5.63 1.20
CA TRP A 269 5.40 4.92 1.91
C TRP A 269 5.90 4.48 3.28
N THR A 270 5.19 4.92 4.31
CA THR A 270 5.51 4.58 5.70
C THR A 270 5.12 3.13 6.03
N VAL A 271 6.04 2.36 6.63
CA VAL A 271 5.73 1.01 7.14
C VAL A 271 4.66 1.06 8.24
N LYS A 272 4.56 2.18 8.99
CA LYS A 272 3.53 2.40 10.03
C LYS A 272 2.13 2.24 9.48
N ARG A 273 1.92 2.87 8.31
CA ARG A 273 0.61 2.97 7.70
C ARG A 273 0.26 1.69 6.95
N LEU A 274 1.25 1.10 6.29
CA LEU A 274 1.11 -0.20 5.63
C LEU A 274 0.75 -1.29 6.64
N GLY A 275 1.36 -1.26 7.84
CA GLY A 275 1.11 -2.25 8.91
C GLY A 275 -0.30 -2.20 9.50
N ARG A 276 -1.11 -1.18 9.18
CA ARG A 276 -2.53 -1.14 9.58
C ARG A 276 -3.38 -2.15 8.80
N ARG A 277 -2.88 -2.64 7.66
CA ARG A 277 -3.64 -3.48 6.72
C ARG A 277 -2.85 -4.65 6.15
N ASN A 278 -1.53 -4.64 6.21
CA ASN A 278 -0.71 -5.72 5.67
C ASN A 278 0.09 -6.35 6.80
N ILE A 279 0.14 -7.68 6.81
CA ILE A 279 0.96 -8.43 7.78
C ILE A 279 2.46 -8.27 7.52
N ASP A 280 2.84 -7.95 6.28
CA ASP A 280 4.22 -7.66 5.88
C ASP A 280 4.29 -6.25 5.27
N PRO A 281 4.40 -5.20 6.12
CA PRO A 281 4.45 -3.83 5.66
C PRO A 281 5.75 -3.48 4.93
N GLU A 282 6.85 -4.18 5.20
CA GLU A 282 8.15 -3.90 4.57
C GLU A 282 8.21 -4.43 3.15
N GLN A 283 7.69 -5.63 2.90
CA GLN A 283 7.49 -6.11 1.53
C GLN A 283 6.53 -5.18 0.78
N LYS A 284 5.46 -4.72 1.43
CA LYS A 284 4.51 -3.82 0.78
C LYS A 284 5.10 -2.45 0.43
N GLN A 285 6.06 -1.97 1.23
CA GLN A 285 6.83 -0.77 0.91
C GLN A 285 7.64 -0.97 -0.38
N ALA A 286 8.27 -2.13 -0.54
CA ALA A 286 9.00 -2.48 -1.76
C ALA A 286 8.08 -2.58 -2.99
N ASP A 287 6.90 -3.19 -2.84
CA ASP A 287 5.90 -3.25 -3.91
C ASP A 287 5.53 -1.86 -4.43
N TYR A 288 5.21 -0.93 -3.52
CA TYR A 288 4.78 0.41 -3.90
C TYR A 288 5.91 1.31 -4.38
N LEU A 289 7.12 1.16 -3.84
CA LEU A 289 8.32 1.79 -4.40
C LEU A 289 8.47 1.42 -5.87
N THR A 290 8.44 0.12 -6.16
CA THR A 290 8.62 -0.39 -7.52
C THR A 290 7.57 0.13 -8.48
N ARG A 291 6.29 -0.01 -8.10
CA ARG A 291 5.17 0.46 -8.92
C ARG A 291 5.17 1.97 -9.11
N TYR A 292 5.46 2.75 -8.06
CA TYR A 292 5.53 4.21 -8.15
C TYR A 292 6.59 4.64 -9.14
N LEU A 293 7.82 4.12 -9.01
CA LEU A 293 8.94 4.54 -9.87
C LEU A 293 8.72 4.16 -11.33
N ILE A 294 8.15 2.99 -11.62
CA ILE A 294 7.80 2.59 -13.00
C ILE A 294 6.72 3.51 -13.57
N LEU A 295 5.65 3.80 -12.82
CA LEU A 295 4.57 4.69 -13.28
C LEU A 295 5.04 6.14 -13.43
N ALA A 296 5.92 6.61 -12.54
CA ALA A 296 6.53 7.93 -12.62
C ALA A 296 7.42 8.04 -13.86
N ALA A 297 8.28 7.06 -14.12
CA ALA A 297 9.11 7.01 -15.32
C ALA A 297 8.25 6.94 -16.59
N ALA A 298 7.28 6.02 -16.64
CA ALA A 298 6.37 5.85 -17.76
C ALA A 298 5.38 7.02 -17.94
N SER A 299 5.33 7.99 -17.01
CA SER A 299 4.56 9.22 -17.22
C SER A 299 5.16 10.08 -18.35
N GLY A 300 6.48 10.00 -18.54
CA GLY A 300 7.27 10.85 -19.43
C GLY A 300 7.31 12.32 -19.00
N ALA A 301 6.92 12.63 -17.75
CA ALA A 301 6.75 13.99 -17.26
C ALA A 301 7.81 14.42 -16.24
N LEU A 302 8.31 13.49 -15.43
CA LEU A 302 9.34 13.78 -14.42
C LEU A 302 10.71 13.46 -14.98
N ASP A 303 11.66 14.36 -14.79
CA ASP A 303 13.06 14.18 -15.16
C ASP A 303 13.85 13.45 -14.07
N ARG A 304 13.43 13.60 -12.80
CA ARG A 304 14.05 12.94 -11.64
C ARG A 304 13.04 12.70 -10.51
N VAL A 305 13.22 11.60 -9.78
CA VAL A 305 12.49 11.25 -8.56
C VAL A 305 13.47 10.92 -7.45
N TYR A 306 13.44 11.69 -6.38
CA TYR A 306 14.12 11.38 -5.12
C TYR A 306 13.17 10.62 -4.20
N TRP A 307 13.47 9.34 -4.01
CA TRP A 307 12.82 8.57 -2.96
C TRP A 307 13.34 9.03 -1.59
N GLY A 308 12.56 8.92 -0.53
CA GLY A 308 13.05 9.30 0.79
C GLY A 308 12.32 8.59 1.91
N PRO A 309 12.93 8.49 3.10
CA PRO A 309 14.35 8.66 3.40
C PRO A 309 15.17 7.38 3.10
N LEU A 310 16.50 7.47 3.05
CA LEU A 310 17.38 6.29 3.04
C LEU A 310 17.31 5.52 4.37
N LEU A 311 17.54 6.18 5.51
CA LEU A 311 17.59 5.57 6.85
C LEU A 311 16.50 6.10 7.80
N CYS A 312 15.48 5.30 8.08
CA CYS A 312 14.45 5.65 9.05
C CYS A 312 13.64 4.41 9.44
N SER A 313 13.39 4.21 10.74
CA SER A 313 12.56 3.11 11.22
C SER A 313 11.11 3.19 10.69
N ARG A 314 10.56 4.39 10.50
CA ARG A 314 9.18 4.59 10.03
C ARG A 314 9.01 4.53 8.51
N ASP A 315 9.94 5.14 7.77
CA ASP A 315 9.73 5.51 6.36
C ASP A 315 10.86 5.01 5.45
N GLY A 316 12.02 4.66 6.03
CA GLY A 316 13.24 4.40 5.27
C GLY A 316 13.24 3.06 4.57
N ILE A 317 14.06 2.96 3.52
CA ILE A 317 14.38 1.69 2.86
C ILE A 317 15.46 0.90 3.64
N ILE A 318 16.15 1.56 4.56
CA ILE A 318 16.97 0.96 5.60
C ILE A 318 16.33 1.32 6.95
N ASP A 319 16.04 0.30 7.74
CA ASP A 319 15.62 0.45 9.13
C ASP A 319 16.81 0.93 9.95
N CYS A 320 16.66 2.01 10.71
CA CYS A 320 17.72 2.50 11.59
C CYS A 320 17.65 1.93 13.01
N GLY A 321 16.68 1.07 13.33
CA GLY A 321 16.59 0.42 14.65
C GLY A 321 16.13 1.32 15.80
N SER A 322 15.64 2.52 15.50
CA SER A 322 15.08 3.45 16.50
C SER A 322 13.59 3.20 16.74
N ASP A 323 13.12 3.49 17.96
CA ASP A 323 11.70 3.38 18.31
C ASP A 323 10.82 4.29 17.45
N TRP A 324 9.60 3.85 17.15
CA TRP A 324 8.64 4.64 16.37
C TRP A 324 8.23 5.95 17.05
N GLU A 325 8.35 6.01 18.38
CA GLU A 325 8.08 7.21 19.18
C GLU A 325 9.20 8.23 19.07
N SER A 326 10.40 7.81 18.66
CA SER A 326 11.53 8.70 18.37
C SER A 326 11.36 9.47 17.05
N TYR A 327 10.31 9.18 16.28
CA TYR A 327 10.02 9.89 15.04
C TYR A 327 9.85 11.40 15.30
N PRO A 328 10.45 12.27 14.47
CA PRO A 328 10.52 13.69 14.77
C PRO A 328 9.16 14.38 14.74
N LYS A 329 9.07 15.49 15.48
CA LYS A 329 7.92 16.38 15.45
C LYS A 329 7.76 17.07 14.09
N ILE A 330 8.88 17.43 13.45
CA ILE A 330 8.93 17.92 12.07
C ILE A 330 9.18 16.71 11.18
N ASP A 331 8.33 16.50 10.18
CA ASP A 331 8.42 15.31 9.32
C ASP A 331 9.70 15.34 8.46
N ASN A 332 10.27 14.18 8.15
CA ASN A 332 11.53 14.07 7.40
C ASN A 332 11.42 14.68 5.99
N VAL A 333 10.21 14.77 5.41
CA VAL A 333 10.01 15.51 4.15
C VAL A 333 10.34 17.00 4.26
N SER A 334 10.17 17.59 5.45
CA SER A 334 10.41 19.01 5.70
C SER A 334 11.77 19.32 6.29
N TYR A 335 12.30 18.41 7.12
CA TYR A 335 13.68 18.48 7.55
C TYR A 335 14.17 17.10 8.00
N TYR A 336 14.88 16.41 7.12
CA TYR A 336 15.57 15.17 7.43
C TYR A 336 16.90 15.45 8.16
N GLN A 337 16.77 16.02 9.36
CA GLN A 337 17.89 16.57 10.13
C GLN A 337 18.95 15.54 10.51
N SER A 338 18.53 14.35 10.97
CA SER A 338 19.46 13.32 11.41
C SER A 338 18.87 11.90 11.42
N VAL A 339 19.76 10.92 11.29
CA VAL A 339 19.51 9.51 11.59
C VAL A 339 19.50 9.33 13.12
N ARG A 340 18.46 8.66 13.64
CA ARG A 340 18.18 8.59 15.10
C ARG A 340 18.53 7.26 15.76
N GLY A 341 18.97 6.28 14.98
CA GLY A 341 19.33 4.97 15.50
C GLY A 341 20.82 4.69 15.35
N GLU A 342 21.25 3.59 15.96
CA GLU A 342 22.64 3.20 16.04
C GLU A 342 23.06 2.38 14.81
N VAL A 343 24.29 2.59 14.31
CA VAL A 343 24.81 1.93 13.10
C VAL A 343 24.73 0.40 13.21
N SER A 344 24.98 -0.16 14.39
CA SER A 344 24.91 -1.61 14.63
C SER A 344 23.50 -2.20 14.47
N ALA A 345 22.45 -1.37 14.53
CA ALA A 345 21.06 -1.79 14.40
C ALA A 345 20.51 -1.60 12.98
N PHE A 346 21.32 -1.07 12.04
CA PHE A 346 20.86 -0.81 10.68
C PHE A 346 20.55 -2.11 9.95
N ARG A 347 19.36 -2.17 9.33
CA ARG A 347 18.91 -3.33 8.56
C ARG A 347 18.26 -2.89 7.26
N LYS A 348 18.79 -3.36 6.14
CA LYS A 348 18.18 -3.15 4.82
C LYS A 348 16.83 -3.85 4.74
N ARG A 349 15.82 -3.14 4.26
CA ARG A 349 14.48 -3.69 4.01
C ARG A 349 14.40 -4.23 2.58
N PRO A 350 13.35 -5.02 2.25
CA PRO A 350 13.06 -5.40 0.87
C PRO A 350 13.07 -4.21 -0.10
N ALA A 351 12.61 -3.03 0.33
CA ALA A 351 12.61 -1.82 -0.50
C ALA A 351 14.02 -1.37 -0.96
N PHE A 352 15.07 -1.64 -0.18
CA PHE A 352 16.45 -1.37 -0.59
C PHE A 352 16.86 -2.23 -1.78
N TYR A 353 16.61 -3.54 -1.70
CA TYR A 353 16.91 -4.48 -2.78
C TYR A 353 16.03 -4.24 -4.01
N ALA A 354 14.77 -3.84 -3.81
CA ALA A 354 13.88 -3.45 -4.89
C ALA A 354 14.39 -2.23 -5.68
N LEU A 355 14.81 -1.18 -4.97
CA LEU A 355 15.41 0.00 -5.61
C LEU A 355 16.70 -0.36 -6.34
N LYS A 356 17.58 -1.14 -5.70
CA LYS A 356 18.81 -1.64 -6.34
C LYS A 356 18.51 -2.39 -7.63
N TYR A 357 17.58 -3.35 -7.60
CA TYR A 357 17.23 -4.12 -8.78
C TYR A 357 16.64 -3.22 -9.86
N LEU A 358 15.73 -2.30 -9.51
CA LEU A 358 15.19 -1.34 -10.47
C LEU A 358 16.26 -0.48 -11.15
N LEU A 359 17.25 0.04 -10.41
CA LEU A 359 18.37 0.80 -10.97
C LEU A 359 19.11 -0.04 -12.03
N THR A 360 19.41 -1.31 -11.73
CA THR A 360 20.09 -2.20 -12.70
C THR A 360 19.27 -2.50 -13.95
N ARG A 361 17.94 -2.47 -13.85
CA ARG A 361 17.04 -2.80 -14.96
C ARG A 361 16.65 -1.59 -15.80
N LEU A 362 16.41 -0.44 -15.17
CA LEU A 362 15.77 0.72 -15.80
C LEU A 362 16.72 1.85 -16.15
N ASN A 363 17.95 1.90 -15.60
CA ASN A 363 18.92 2.92 -16.02
C ASN A 363 19.22 2.80 -17.52
N ASP A 364 18.99 3.90 -18.24
CA ASP A 364 19.10 4.00 -19.70
C ASP A 364 18.20 3.03 -20.48
N ALA A 365 17.15 2.51 -19.84
CA ALA A 365 16.18 1.65 -20.48
C ALA A 365 15.17 2.46 -21.30
N HIS A 366 14.78 1.92 -22.45
CA HIS A 366 13.75 2.48 -23.30
C HIS A 366 12.43 1.72 -23.12
N CYS A 367 11.37 2.43 -22.77
CA CYS A 367 10.03 1.86 -22.71
C CYS A 367 9.50 1.63 -24.13
N ILE A 368 9.16 0.38 -24.46
CA ILE A 368 8.60 -0.05 -25.75
C ILE A 368 7.08 -0.11 -25.69
N GLN A 369 6.55 -0.57 -24.56
CA GLN A 369 5.12 -0.72 -24.33
C GLN A 369 4.82 -0.41 -22.88
N ALA A 370 3.72 0.32 -22.65
CA ALA A 370 3.23 0.60 -21.31
C ALA A 370 1.71 0.53 -21.27
N VAL A 371 1.18 -0.28 -20.36
CA VAL A 371 -0.24 -0.46 -20.12
C VAL A 371 -0.48 -0.36 -18.62
N SER A 372 -1.32 0.58 -18.22
CA SER A 372 -1.89 0.65 -16.87
C SER A 372 -3.41 0.73 -17.05
N ALA A 373 -4.06 -0.43 -16.96
CA ALA A 373 -5.44 -0.60 -17.39
C ALA A 373 -6.44 -0.46 -16.23
N ASP A 374 -7.63 0.06 -16.53
CA ASP A 374 -8.72 0.25 -15.56
C ASP A 374 -9.24 -1.08 -14.97
N ASN A 375 -8.89 -2.22 -15.58
CA ASN A 375 -9.18 -3.56 -15.09
C ASN A 375 -8.28 -4.00 -13.93
N GLY A 376 -7.26 -3.22 -13.58
CA GLY A 376 -6.33 -3.48 -12.49
C GLY A 376 -5.07 -4.22 -12.90
N ILE A 377 -4.79 -4.35 -14.19
CA ILE A 377 -3.58 -5.00 -14.73
C ILE A 377 -2.62 -3.93 -15.24
N ASN A 378 -1.35 -4.08 -14.88
CA ASN A 378 -0.27 -3.21 -15.31
C ASN A 378 0.81 -4.06 -15.99
N HIS A 379 1.25 -3.62 -17.17
CA HIS A 379 2.20 -4.36 -18.01
C HIS A 379 3.08 -3.38 -18.77
N PHE A 380 4.39 -3.60 -18.68
CA PHE A 380 5.40 -2.76 -19.30
C PHE A 380 6.41 -3.65 -20.00
N ILE A 381 6.92 -3.17 -21.14
CA ILE A 381 8.05 -3.75 -21.86
C ILE A 381 9.11 -2.66 -21.97
N PHE A 382 10.32 -3.00 -21.54
CA PHE A 382 11.49 -2.14 -21.65
C PHE A 382 12.58 -2.87 -22.43
N ALA A 383 13.41 -2.12 -23.15
CA ALA A 383 14.68 -2.60 -23.67
C ALA A 383 15.83 -1.89 -22.94
N ASN A 384 16.83 -2.66 -22.49
CA ASN A 384 18.04 -2.07 -21.94
C ASN A 384 18.94 -1.46 -23.03
N SER A 385 20.08 -0.88 -22.64
CA SER A 385 21.05 -0.28 -23.57
C SER A 385 21.59 -1.25 -24.63
N LYS A 386 21.53 -2.57 -24.38
CA LYS A 386 21.91 -3.64 -25.32
C LYS A 386 20.74 -4.13 -26.19
N GLN A 387 19.61 -3.43 -26.19
CA GLN A 387 18.37 -3.80 -26.89
C GLN A 387 17.76 -5.12 -26.42
N GLN A 388 18.09 -5.59 -25.22
CA GLN A 388 17.49 -6.79 -24.65
C GLN A 388 16.19 -6.40 -23.94
N GLU A 389 15.11 -7.05 -24.33
CA GLU A 389 13.78 -6.80 -23.80
C GLU A 389 13.51 -7.55 -22.51
N PHE A 390 12.78 -6.89 -21.61
CA PHE A 390 12.23 -7.49 -20.41
C PHE A 390 10.89 -6.87 -20.08
N HIS A 391 10.04 -7.67 -19.48
CA HIS A 391 8.69 -7.26 -19.13
C HIS A 391 8.59 -7.07 -17.62
N ILE A 392 7.78 -6.09 -17.20
CA ILE A 392 7.39 -5.91 -15.81
C ILE A 392 5.87 -5.90 -15.74
N THR A 393 5.28 -6.72 -14.88
CA THR A 393 3.83 -6.78 -14.75
C THR A 393 3.38 -7.04 -13.33
N TRP A 394 2.25 -6.42 -12.96
CA TRP A 394 1.59 -6.62 -11.68
C TRP A 394 0.08 -6.33 -11.80
N CYS A 395 -0.65 -6.72 -10.77
CA CYS A 395 -2.07 -6.46 -10.61
C CYS A 395 -2.35 -5.57 -9.40
N ARG A 396 -3.57 -5.04 -9.32
CA ARG A 396 -4.08 -4.40 -8.10
C ARG A 396 -3.96 -5.34 -6.89
N ASP A 397 -3.74 -4.73 -5.73
CA ASP A 397 -3.60 -5.39 -4.44
C ASP A 397 -4.68 -6.43 -4.14
N GLY A 398 -4.25 -7.59 -3.67
CA GLY A 398 -5.14 -8.70 -3.29
C GLY A 398 -5.81 -9.42 -4.45
N TYR A 399 -5.41 -9.17 -5.69
CA TYR A 399 -5.88 -9.88 -6.89
C TYR A 399 -4.72 -10.48 -7.68
N ALA A 400 -5.05 -11.37 -8.59
CA ALA A 400 -4.11 -11.99 -9.50
C ALA A 400 -4.79 -12.34 -10.83
N VAL A 401 -4.00 -12.43 -11.88
CA VAL A 401 -4.43 -12.85 -13.22
C VAL A 401 -3.51 -13.97 -13.71
N PRO A 402 -4.05 -15.08 -14.26
CA PRO A 402 -3.24 -16.15 -14.81
C PRO A 402 -2.30 -15.63 -15.90
N LEU A 403 -1.04 -16.06 -15.85
CA LEU A 403 -0.01 -15.57 -16.76
C LEU A 403 -0.38 -15.83 -18.24
N MET A 404 -1.01 -16.98 -18.50
CA MET A 404 -1.51 -17.37 -19.82
C MET A 404 -2.60 -16.46 -20.39
N GLN A 405 -3.31 -15.67 -19.56
CA GLN A 405 -4.26 -14.68 -20.07
C GLN A 405 -3.56 -13.45 -20.65
N ILE A 406 -2.39 -13.10 -20.12
CA ILE A 406 -1.54 -12.04 -20.69
C ILE A 406 -0.74 -12.60 -21.86
N TYR A 407 -0.23 -13.82 -21.74
CA TYR A 407 0.61 -14.49 -22.73
C TYR A 407 -0.04 -15.78 -23.26
N PRO A 408 -1.09 -15.69 -24.09
CA PRO A 408 -1.82 -16.87 -24.57
C PRO A 408 -1.00 -17.78 -25.49
N ALA A 409 0.03 -17.24 -26.14
CA ALA A 409 0.97 -18.03 -26.95
C ALA A 409 2.01 -18.80 -26.10
N GLY A 410 2.01 -18.61 -24.78
CA GLY A 410 3.05 -19.10 -23.87
C GLY A 410 4.28 -18.18 -23.84
N LEU A 411 5.12 -18.40 -22.84
CA LEU A 411 6.43 -17.79 -22.68
C LEU A 411 7.46 -18.93 -22.74
N TYR A 412 8.12 -19.11 -23.88
CA TYR A 412 9.11 -20.17 -24.06
C TYR A 412 10.46 -19.74 -23.48
N ASP A 413 11.04 -20.56 -22.60
CA ASP A 413 12.37 -20.34 -22.00
C ASP A 413 12.50 -18.97 -21.28
N ALA A 414 11.40 -18.46 -20.73
CA ALA A 414 11.42 -17.20 -19.99
C ALA A 414 12.01 -17.38 -18.60
N ASN A 415 12.75 -16.38 -18.13
CA ASN A 415 13.27 -16.34 -16.77
C ASN A 415 12.45 -15.35 -15.94
N PHE A 416 11.97 -15.81 -14.79
CA PHE A 416 11.13 -15.02 -13.90
C PHE A 416 11.91 -14.55 -12.69
N TYR A 417 11.77 -13.28 -12.33
CA TYR A 417 12.42 -12.68 -11.18
C TYR A 417 11.42 -11.91 -10.30
N THR A 418 11.64 -11.96 -8.98
CA THR A 418 10.94 -11.13 -8.02
C THR A 418 11.36 -9.66 -8.19
N LEU A 419 10.61 -8.74 -7.60
CA LEU A 419 11.00 -7.33 -7.56
C LEU A 419 12.30 -7.07 -6.78
N LEU A 420 12.81 -8.05 -6.02
CA LEU A 420 14.08 -7.99 -5.30
C LEU A 420 15.27 -8.48 -6.15
N GLY A 421 15.02 -8.96 -7.37
CA GLY A 421 16.03 -9.53 -8.26
C GLY A 421 16.33 -11.00 -8.02
N GLU A 422 15.52 -11.69 -7.23
CA GLU A 422 15.67 -13.13 -6.97
C GLU A 422 14.98 -13.93 -8.08
N LYS A 423 15.66 -14.96 -8.60
CA LYS A 423 15.08 -15.83 -9.61
C LYS A 423 14.04 -16.75 -8.97
N TYR A 424 12.87 -16.89 -9.59
CA TYR A 424 11.88 -17.88 -9.17
C TYR A 424 12.41 -19.30 -9.38
N THR A 425 12.15 -20.19 -8.44
CA THR A 425 12.53 -21.62 -8.53
C THR A 425 11.57 -22.41 -9.42
N GLU A 426 10.31 -21.97 -9.49
CA GLU A 426 9.24 -22.53 -10.31
C GLU A 426 8.56 -21.39 -11.06
N ASP A 427 8.11 -21.66 -12.29
CA ASP A 427 7.43 -20.65 -13.09
C ASP A 427 6.15 -20.17 -12.40
N PRO A 428 5.94 -18.85 -12.28
CA PRO A 428 4.76 -18.30 -11.62
C PRO A 428 3.52 -18.53 -12.49
N LEU A 429 2.48 -19.13 -11.90
CA LEU A 429 1.20 -19.37 -12.60
C LEU A 429 0.40 -18.08 -12.84
N CYS A 430 0.57 -17.07 -11.99
CA CYS A 430 -0.17 -15.82 -12.03
C CYS A 430 0.72 -14.60 -11.88
N VAL A 431 0.29 -13.50 -12.50
CA VAL A 431 0.72 -12.15 -12.13
C VAL A 431 -0.11 -11.70 -10.93
N THR A 432 0.56 -11.24 -9.88
CA THR A 432 -0.07 -10.85 -8.61
C THR A 432 0.17 -9.38 -8.32
N GLU A 433 -0.11 -8.93 -7.10
CA GLU A 433 0.23 -7.59 -6.64
C GLU A 433 1.76 -7.33 -6.61
N GLN A 434 2.60 -8.34 -6.43
CA GLN A 434 4.05 -8.15 -6.49
C GLN A 434 4.51 -8.06 -7.95
N ALA A 435 5.35 -7.07 -8.25
CA ALA A 435 5.88 -6.89 -9.60
C ALA A 435 6.71 -8.10 -10.02
N LEU A 436 6.31 -8.72 -11.12
CA LEU A 436 7.00 -9.83 -11.77
C LEU A 436 7.84 -9.29 -12.92
N PHE A 437 9.14 -9.62 -12.89
CA PHE A 437 10.07 -9.34 -13.97
C PHE A 437 10.23 -10.60 -14.83
N ILE A 438 10.13 -10.44 -16.14
CA ILE A 438 10.19 -11.55 -17.10
C ILE A 438 11.22 -11.22 -18.16
N ASP A 439 12.24 -12.05 -18.25
CA ASP A 439 13.30 -11.93 -19.26
C ASP A 439 13.07 -12.99 -20.34
N SER A 440 13.07 -12.56 -21.60
CA SER A 440 13.13 -13.52 -22.72
C SER A 440 14.51 -14.15 -22.81
N SER A 441 14.58 -15.42 -23.18
CA SER A 441 15.86 -16.06 -23.48
C SER A 441 16.51 -15.42 -24.71
N PRO A 442 17.84 -15.23 -24.73
CA PRO A 442 18.56 -14.56 -25.83
C PRO A 442 18.28 -15.15 -27.23
N ASN A 443 17.85 -16.41 -27.32
CA ASN A 443 17.64 -17.14 -28.56
C ASN A 443 16.16 -17.31 -28.96
N THR A 444 15.24 -16.61 -28.27
CA THR A 444 13.79 -16.74 -28.51
C THR A 444 13.18 -15.45 -29.03
N THR A 445 12.19 -15.56 -29.92
CA THR A 445 11.41 -14.40 -30.38
C THR A 445 10.63 -13.81 -29.20
N THR A 446 10.85 -12.53 -28.90
CA THR A 446 10.14 -11.84 -27.81
C THR A 446 8.63 -11.85 -28.04
N VAL A 447 7.90 -12.53 -27.15
CA VAL A 447 6.43 -12.58 -27.20
C VAL A 447 5.87 -11.30 -26.60
N ARG A 448 5.47 -10.34 -27.44
CA ARG A 448 4.83 -9.09 -27.00
C ARG A 448 3.31 -9.21 -26.98
N PRO A 449 2.65 -9.20 -25.80
CA PRO A 449 1.20 -9.22 -25.73
C PRO A 449 0.61 -7.89 -26.20
N GLN A 450 -0.46 -7.96 -27.01
CA GLN A 450 -1.10 -6.77 -27.55
C GLN A 450 -1.73 -5.91 -26.44
N PRO A 451 -1.51 -4.58 -26.40
CA PRO A 451 -2.13 -3.71 -25.39
C PRO A 451 -3.66 -3.85 -25.33
N ARG A 452 -4.30 -4.06 -26.49
CA ARG A 452 -5.75 -4.26 -26.58
C ARG A 452 -6.21 -5.54 -25.89
N LEU A 453 -5.42 -6.61 -25.93
CA LEU A 453 -5.71 -7.85 -25.20
C LEU A 453 -5.76 -7.55 -23.70
N ILE A 454 -4.70 -6.94 -23.17
CA ILE A 454 -4.56 -6.63 -21.74
C ILE A 454 -5.68 -5.70 -21.25
N ASN A 455 -6.01 -4.66 -22.01
CA ASN A 455 -7.09 -3.73 -21.66
C ASN A 455 -8.49 -4.39 -21.66
N ASN A 456 -8.69 -5.44 -22.45
CA ASN A 456 -9.95 -6.16 -22.57
C ASN A 456 -10.08 -7.37 -21.65
N LEU A 457 -9.02 -7.72 -20.90
CA LEU A 457 -9.10 -8.76 -19.89
C LEU A 457 -10.15 -8.40 -18.82
N PRO A 458 -10.80 -9.40 -18.20
CA PRO A 458 -11.82 -9.19 -17.19
C PRO A 458 -11.38 -8.22 -16.09
N ASN A 459 -12.30 -7.35 -15.65
CA ASN A 459 -12.01 -6.42 -14.57
C ASN A 459 -11.90 -7.18 -13.25
N LEU A 460 -10.71 -7.16 -12.64
CA LEU A 460 -10.41 -7.88 -11.40
C LEU A 460 -11.31 -7.46 -10.22
N MET A 461 -11.79 -6.21 -10.21
CA MET A 461 -12.74 -5.72 -9.20
C MET A 461 -14.15 -6.25 -9.41
N THR A 462 -14.54 -6.50 -10.66
CA THR A 462 -15.84 -7.07 -11.00
C THR A 462 -15.83 -8.58 -10.81
N GLU A 463 -14.74 -9.25 -11.23
CA GLU A 463 -14.54 -10.67 -10.96
C GLU A 463 -14.42 -10.93 -9.46
N ASN A 464 -13.77 -10.04 -8.72
CA ASN A 464 -13.72 -10.04 -7.27
C ASN A 464 -13.32 -11.41 -6.69
N ILE A 465 -12.20 -11.98 -7.15
CA ILE A 465 -11.63 -13.22 -6.59
C ILE A 465 -10.34 -12.85 -5.86
N ALA A 466 -10.35 -12.90 -4.53
CA ALA A 466 -9.20 -12.53 -3.73
C ALA A 466 -8.05 -13.53 -3.92
N ALA A 467 -6.83 -13.04 -4.12
CA ALA A 467 -5.61 -13.82 -4.20
C ALA A 467 -4.87 -13.84 -2.85
N PRO A 468 -4.24 -14.97 -2.46
CA PRO A 468 -3.35 -15.03 -1.29
C PRO A 468 -2.20 -14.03 -1.37
N ILE A 469 -1.49 -13.82 -0.25
CA ILE A 469 -0.25 -13.03 -0.29
C ILE A 469 0.80 -13.84 -1.06
N PRO A 470 1.41 -13.27 -2.11
CA PRO A 470 2.47 -13.95 -2.86
C PRO A 470 3.64 -14.33 -1.95
N ASN A 471 4.30 -15.45 -2.24
CA ASN A 471 5.57 -15.87 -1.63
C ASN A 471 5.55 -16.08 -0.09
N THR A 472 4.38 -16.09 0.55
CA THR A 472 4.25 -16.43 1.99
C THR A 472 4.32 -17.93 2.27
N SER A 473 4.17 -18.75 1.24
CA SER A 473 4.35 -20.19 1.26
C SER A 473 4.94 -20.61 -0.09
N LYS A 474 5.51 -21.82 -0.18
CA LYS A 474 5.92 -22.37 -1.47
C LYS A 474 4.72 -22.60 -2.43
N LYS A 475 3.48 -22.53 -1.94
CA LYS A 475 2.27 -22.79 -2.73
C LYS A 475 1.96 -21.64 -3.69
N GLN A 476 1.52 -22.01 -4.89
CA GLN A 476 1.07 -21.06 -5.91
C GLN A 476 -0.46 -20.91 -5.89
N PHE A 477 -0.97 -19.89 -6.56
CA PHE A 477 -2.40 -19.64 -6.74
C PHE A 477 -2.71 -19.57 -8.23
N THR A 478 -3.86 -20.12 -8.64
CA THR A 478 -4.40 -19.86 -9.97
C THR A 478 -5.93 -19.84 -10.00
N LEU A 479 -6.47 -19.20 -11.04
CA LEU A 479 -7.88 -19.30 -11.37
C LEU A 479 -8.12 -20.61 -12.12
N PHE A 480 -9.21 -21.29 -11.78
CA PHE A 480 -9.59 -22.55 -12.40
C PHE A 480 -10.79 -22.34 -13.32
N GLN A 481 -10.75 -22.96 -14.49
CA GLN A 481 -11.86 -22.97 -15.44
C GLN A 481 -11.83 -24.23 -16.31
N ASN A 482 -12.96 -24.93 -16.40
CA ASN A 482 -13.22 -25.97 -17.39
C ASN A 482 -14.65 -25.83 -17.97
N GLU A 483 -15.19 -26.86 -18.64
CA GLU A 483 -16.52 -26.80 -19.27
C GLU A 483 -17.66 -26.58 -18.24
N GLU A 484 -17.55 -27.14 -17.03
CA GLU A 484 -18.62 -27.12 -16.03
C GLU A 484 -18.38 -26.14 -14.88
N TRP A 485 -17.12 -25.99 -14.47
CA TRP A 485 -16.70 -25.34 -13.24
C TRP A 485 -15.75 -24.16 -13.48
N THR A 486 -15.98 -23.10 -12.73
CA THR A 486 -15.05 -21.98 -12.55
C THR A 486 -14.75 -21.77 -11.07
N GLY A 487 -13.57 -21.28 -10.75
CA GLY A 487 -13.12 -21.22 -9.37
C GLY A 487 -11.74 -20.64 -9.20
N ALA A 488 -11.17 -20.94 -8.04
CA ALA A 488 -9.76 -20.72 -7.77
C ALA A 488 -9.21 -21.85 -6.91
N ILE A 489 -7.93 -22.12 -7.07
CA ILE A 489 -7.22 -23.21 -6.39
C ILE A 489 -5.86 -22.71 -5.86
N ILE A 490 -5.46 -23.27 -4.71
CA ILE A 490 -4.09 -23.22 -4.21
C ILE A 490 -3.38 -24.47 -4.70
N VAL A 491 -2.26 -24.28 -5.39
CA VAL A 491 -1.46 -25.35 -5.99
C VAL A 491 -0.26 -25.59 -5.08
N ASP A 492 -0.10 -26.85 -4.66
CA ASP A 492 1.06 -27.26 -3.88
C ASP A 492 2.27 -27.47 -4.82
N PRO A 493 3.52 -27.15 -4.42
CA PRO A 493 4.72 -27.38 -5.24
C PRO A 493 4.86 -28.81 -5.77
N SER A 494 4.25 -29.77 -5.08
CA SER A 494 4.32 -31.19 -5.43
C SER A 494 3.43 -31.62 -6.60
N CYS A 495 2.60 -30.73 -7.17
CA CYS A 495 1.67 -31.04 -8.25
C CYS A 495 1.45 -29.88 -9.22
N SER A 496 1.03 -30.18 -10.45
CA SER A 496 0.62 -29.13 -11.39
C SER A 496 -0.75 -28.53 -11.04
N ALA A 497 -1.07 -27.38 -11.62
CA ALA A 497 -2.38 -26.74 -11.46
C ALA A 497 -3.52 -27.62 -12.00
N GLU A 498 -3.29 -28.28 -13.12
CA GLU A 498 -4.22 -29.20 -13.77
C GLU A 498 -4.49 -30.41 -12.88
N GLU A 499 -3.44 -31.06 -12.39
CA GLU A 499 -3.54 -32.21 -11.49
C GLU A 499 -4.28 -31.87 -10.20
N MET A 500 -3.98 -30.72 -9.60
CA MET A 500 -4.65 -30.24 -8.40
C MET A 500 -6.12 -29.93 -8.67
N GLY A 501 -6.42 -29.34 -9.83
CA GLY A 501 -7.78 -29.11 -10.31
C GLY A 501 -8.58 -30.40 -10.38
N GLU A 502 -8.09 -31.41 -11.10
CA GLU A 502 -8.75 -32.70 -11.28
C GLU A 502 -9.00 -33.45 -9.95
N LYS A 503 -8.01 -33.43 -9.04
CA LYS A 503 -8.13 -34.04 -7.70
C LYS A 503 -9.19 -33.36 -6.82
N LEU A 504 -9.48 -32.08 -7.06
CA LEU A 504 -10.38 -31.28 -6.25
C LEU A 504 -11.74 -30.99 -6.91
N LEU A 505 -11.96 -31.48 -8.13
CA LEU A 505 -13.23 -31.30 -8.82
C LEU A 505 -14.40 -31.82 -7.97
N PRO A 506 -15.57 -31.14 -7.99
CA PRO A 506 -16.75 -31.54 -7.24
C PRO A 506 -17.15 -33.01 -7.38
N GLU A 507 -17.00 -33.57 -8.58
CA GLU A 507 -17.25 -34.98 -8.87
C GLU A 507 -16.29 -35.88 -8.08
N THR A 508 -14.99 -35.60 -8.17
CA THR A 508 -13.93 -36.34 -7.46
C THR A 508 -14.09 -36.28 -5.95
N ILE A 509 -14.36 -35.11 -5.38
CA ILE A 509 -14.48 -34.93 -3.92
C ILE A 509 -15.77 -35.49 -3.32
N GLU A 510 -16.81 -35.70 -4.15
CA GLU A 510 -18.05 -36.36 -3.70
C GLU A 510 -17.87 -37.88 -3.56
N ASP A 511 -16.99 -38.46 -4.38
CA ASP A 511 -16.64 -39.89 -4.34
C ASP A 511 -15.49 -40.21 -3.36
N ALA A 512 -14.80 -39.19 -2.84
CA ALA A 512 -13.67 -39.36 -1.91
C ALA A 512 -14.09 -39.99 -0.56
N PRO A 513 -13.20 -40.79 0.09
CA PRO A 513 -13.48 -41.40 1.39
C PRO A 513 -13.88 -40.37 2.46
N ILE A 514 -15.07 -40.54 3.04
CA ILE A 514 -15.60 -39.64 4.07
C ILE A 514 -15.00 -39.98 5.43
N VAL A 515 -14.27 -39.05 6.02
CA VAL A 515 -13.77 -39.14 7.40
C VAL A 515 -14.89 -38.86 8.41
N LYS A 516 -15.66 -37.78 8.20
CA LYS A 516 -16.73 -37.38 9.12
C LYS A 516 -17.73 -36.43 8.48
N VAL A 517 -19.03 -36.66 8.66
CA VAL A 517 -20.08 -35.70 8.31
C VAL A 517 -20.38 -34.80 9.51
N LEU A 518 -20.11 -33.50 9.39
CA LEU A 518 -20.36 -32.51 10.44
C LEU A 518 -21.79 -31.98 10.40
N ARG A 519 -22.37 -31.89 9.20
CA ARG A 519 -23.74 -31.41 8.98
C ARG A 519 -24.24 -31.83 7.61
N ASP A 520 -25.47 -32.34 7.54
CA ASP A 520 -26.16 -32.53 6.26
C ASP A 520 -27.61 -32.06 6.37
N THR A 521 -27.88 -30.83 5.93
CA THR A 521 -29.24 -30.25 5.92
C THR A 521 -29.42 -29.48 4.62
N ARG A 522 -29.68 -28.18 4.67
CA ARG A 522 -29.66 -27.32 3.48
C ARG A 522 -28.26 -27.18 2.88
N ASN A 523 -27.24 -27.16 3.73
CA ASN A 523 -25.84 -27.17 3.34
C ASN A 523 -25.22 -28.45 3.90
N LYS A 524 -24.31 -29.08 3.15
CA LYS A 524 -23.54 -30.26 3.59
C LYS A 524 -22.13 -29.79 3.97
N ILE A 525 -21.65 -30.23 5.12
CA ILE A 525 -20.28 -30.01 5.61
C ILE A 525 -19.73 -31.36 6.06
N TRP A 526 -18.63 -31.80 5.46
CA TRP A 526 -18.01 -33.08 5.75
C TRP A 526 -16.50 -33.00 5.53
N ASN A 527 -15.79 -33.93 6.13
CA ASN A 527 -14.35 -34.10 5.98
C ASN A 527 -14.09 -35.29 5.07
N ILE A 528 -13.13 -35.15 4.18
CA ILE A 528 -12.69 -36.20 3.26
C ILE A 528 -11.19 -36.41 3.40
N GLU A 529 -10.75 -37.63 3.08
CA GLU A 529 -9.35 -37.93 2.87
C GLU A 529 -9.05 -37.82 1.37
N THR A 530 -7.94 -37.14 1.02
CA THR A 530 -7.52 -36.98 -0.38
C THR A 530 -6.03 -37.29 -0.50
N THR A 531 -5.54 -37.46 -1.72
CA THR A 531 -4.11 -37.67 -2.00
C THR A 531 -3.23 -36.47 -1.61
N VAL A 532 -3.84 -35.30 -1.40
CA VAL A 532 -3.18 -34.06 -0.96
C VAL A 532 -3.50 -33.72 0.51
N GLY A 533 -4.06 -34.68 1.26
CA GLY A 533 -4.33 -34.61 2.71
C GLY A 533 -5.80 -34.49 3.08
N THR A 534 -6.10 -34.50 4.39
CA THR A 534 -7.47 -34.36 4.91
C THR A 534 -8.02 -32.93 4.69
N MET A 535 -9.25 -32.84 4.20
CA MET A 535 -9.89 -31.55 3.87
C MET A 535 -11.30 -31.42 4.43
N THR A 536 -11.75 -30.19 4.64
CA THR A 536 -13.13 -29.86 4.99
C THR A 536 -13.86 -29.28 3.79
N ILE A 537 -14.97 -29.90 3.40
CA ILE A 537 -15.80 -29.50 2.26
C ILE A 537 -17.09 -28.84 2.74
N LYS A 538 -17.45 -27.71 2.13
CA LYS A 538 -18.72 -27.02 2.35
C LYS A 538 -19.49 -26.87 1.03
N LEU A 539 -20.49 -27.74 0.85
CA LEU A 539 -21.46 -27.66 -0.24
C LEU A 539 -22.63 -26.76 0.14
N ASN A 540 -22.91 -25.78 -0.73
CA ASN A 540 -24.03 -24.89 -0.57
C ASN A 540 -25.12 -25.14 -1.63
N ARG A 541 -26.32 -25.49 -1.16
CA ARG A 541 -27.49 -25.68 -2.02
C ARG A 541 -28.44 -24.48 -1.88
N ALA A 542 -28.68 -23.74 -2.96
CA ALA A 542 -29.65 -22.64 -2.95
C ALA A 542 -31.08 -23.19 -3.00
N GLN A 543 -31.97 -22.71 -2.12
CA GLN A 543 -33.35 -23.19 -1.99
C GLN A 543 -34.33 -22.02 -1.83
N GLY A 544 -35.52 -22.16 -2.42
CA GLY A 544 -36.64 -21.21 -2.33
C GLY A 544 -36.29 -19.80 -2.79
N ILE A 545 -36.87 -18.79 -2.13
CA ILE A 545 -36.70 -17.35 -2.42
C ILE A 545 -35.22 -16.93 -2.46
N LYS A 546 -34.32 -17.63 -1.76
CA LYS A 546 -32.88 -17.31 -1.80
C LYS A 546 -32.26 -17.54 -3.18
N LYS A 547 -32.84 -18.40 -4.04
CA LYS A 547 -32.39 -18.54 -5.43
C LYS A 547 -32.50 -17.19 -6.16
N PHE A 548 -33.55 -16.41 -5.93
CA PHE A 548 -33.67 -15.10 -6.57
C PHE A 548 -32.58 -14.12 -6.09
N SER A 549 -32.38 -13.98 -4.78
CA SER A 549 -31.36 -13.06 -4.24
C SER A 549 -29.93 -13.42 -4.64
N TYR A 550 -29.62 -14.70 -4.82
CA TYR A 550 -28.27 -15.13 -5.19
C TYR A 550 -27.96 -14.98 -6.68
N ARG A 551 -28.94 -14.68 -7.54
CA ARG A 551 -28.65 -14.29 -8.94
C ARG A 551 -27.88 -12.97 -9.03
N PHE A 552 -28.04 -12.10 -8.02
CA PHE A 552 -27.45 -10.77 -7.97
C PHE A 552 -26.32 -10.67 -6.93
N GLN A 553 -25.83 -11.80 -6.42
CA GLN A 553 -24.77 -11.85 -5.42
C GLN A 553 -23.77 -12.92 -5.79
N ASP A 554 -22.50 -12.72 -5.40
CA ASP A 554 -21.51 -13.78 -5.40
C ASP A 554 -22.04 -15.04 -4.69
N SER A 555 -21.61 -16.23 -5.14
CA SER A 555 -22.03 -17.46 -4.49
C SER A 555 -21.53 -17.50 -3.03
N LYS A 556 -22.06 -18.45 -2.26
CA LYS A 556 -21.56 -18.63 -0.89
C LYS A 556 -20.11 -19.09 -0.90
N ALA A 557 -19.71 -19.97 -1.82
CA ALA A 557 -18.35 -20.48 -1.90
C ALA A 557 -17.33 -19.37 -2.15
N LYS A 558 -17.55 -18.54 -3.18
CA LYS A 558 -16.69 -17.38 -3.47
C LYS A 558 -16.66 -16.36 -2.33
N ARG A 559 -17.79 -16.09 -1.66
CA ARG A 559 -17.79 -15.24 -0.45
C ARG A 559 -16.96 -15.82 0.69
N HIS A 560 -17.01 -17.14 0.88
CA HIS A 560 -16.17 -17.82 1.86
C HIS A 560 -14.69 -17.72 1.51
N TRP A 561 -14.34 -18.03 0.26
CA TRP A 561 -12.99 -17.85 -0.29
C TRP A 561 -12.47 -16.44 -0.07
N ASN A 562 -13.16 -15.43 -0.61
CA ASN A 562 -12.73 -14.03 -0.52
C ASN A 562 -12.55 -13.57 0.92
N ASN A 563 -13.49 -13.91 1.80
CA ASN A 563 -13.38 -13.54 3.20
C ASN A 563 -12.22 -14.28 3.89
N ALA A 564 -12.00 -15.56 3.57
CA ALA A 564 -10.89 -16.33 4.15
C ALA A 564 -9.54 -15.74 3.75
N THR A 565 -9.34 -15.58 2.44
CA THR A 565 -8.11 -15.02 1.87
C THR A 565 -7.84 -13.62 2.42
N THR A 566 -8.85 -12.75 2.46
CA THR A 566 -8.69 -11.39 3.00
C THR A 566 -8.42 -11.38 4.51
N MET A 567 -9.05 -12.27 5.29
CA MET A 567 -8.78 -12.40 6.72
C MET A 567 -7.33 -12.81 6.97
N LEU A 568 -6.82 -13.81 6.24
CA LEU A 568 -5.41 -14.24 6.32
C LEU A 568 -4.45 -13.10 5.93
N ARG A 569 -4.79 -12.35 4.88
CA ARG A 569 -4.02 -11.16 4.45
C ARG A 569 -3.91 -10.08 5.52
N HIS A 570 -4.90 -10.02 6.42
CA HIS A 570 -4.93 -9.10 7.56
C HIS A 570 -4.48 -9.74 8.89
N GLY A 571 -3.89 -10.94 8.84
CA GLY A 571 -3.37 -11.64 10.02
C GLY A 571 -4.46 -12.23 10.92
N ILE A 572 -5.67 -12.42 10.39
CA ILE A 572 -6.78 -13.04 11.10
C ILE A 572 -6.92 -14.49 10.67
N ASN A 573 -6.69 -15.38 11.62
CA ASN A 573 -6.70 -16.82 11.41
C ASN A 573 -8.10 -17.35 11.02
N THR A 574 -8.11 -18.19 10.00
CA THR A 574 -9.22 -18.99 9.48
C THR A 574 -8.59 -20.24 8.85
N PRO A 575 -9.28 -21.39 8.75
CA PRO A 575 -8.75 -22.53 8.01
C PRO A 575 -8.30 -22.11 6.61
N GLN A 576 -7.11 -22.55 6.19
CA GLN A 576 -6.53 -22.18 4.92
C GLN A 576 -7.49 -22.55 3.77
N PRO A 577 -7.91 -21.59 2.92
CA PRO A 577 -8.71 -21.90 1.76
C PRO A 577 -7.86 -22.67 0.75
N ILE A 578 -8.37 -23.79 0.24
CA ILE A 578 -7.67 -24.63 -0.74
C ILE A 578 -8.27 -24.43 -2.12
N ALA A 579 -9.61 -24.45 -2.22
CA ALA A 579 -10.29 -24.19 -3.47
C ALA A 579 -11.72 -23.67 -3.27
N PHE A 580 -12.28 -23.09 -4.32
CA PHE A 580 -13.73 -22.97 -4.47
C PHE A 580 -14.14 -23.23 -5.91
N PHE A 581 -15.34 -23.79 -6.10
CA PHE A 581 -15.91 -24.07 -7.42
C PHE A 581 -17.36 -23.62 -7.51
N GLU A 582 -17.72 -23.03 -8.66
CA GLU A 582 -19.06 -22.59 -9.03
C GLU A 582 -19.39 -23.07 -10.45
N ARG A 583 -20.62 -23.54 -10.68
CA ARG A 583 -21.04 -23.93 -12.03
C ARG A 583 -21.18 -22.73 -12.97
N HIS A 584 -20.66 -22.85 -14.20
CA HIS A 584 -20.63 -21.77 -15.20
C HIS A 584 -22.00 -21.15 -15.47
N GLN A 585 -23.01 -21.99 -15.72
CA GLN A 585 -24.31 -21.54 -16.21
C GLN A 585 -25.08 -20.70 -15.17
N ARG A 586 -24.84 -20.92 -13.87
CA ARG A 586 -25.67 -20.39 -12.77
C ARG A 586 -24.90 -20.23 -11.44
N LYS A 587 -23.75 -19.55 -11.49
CA LYS A 587 -22.77 -19.34 -10.40
C LYS A 587 -23.36 -19.14 -8.99
N GLY A 588 -24.42 -18.34 -8.84
CA GLY A 588 -25.02 -18.02 -7.53
C GLY A 588 -26.14 -18.96 -7.04
N ILE A 589 -26.76 -19.75 -7.92
CA ILE A 589 -27.98 -20.50 -7.61
C ILE A 589 -27.86 -22.01 -7.74
N GLU A 590 -26.80 -22.48 -8.40
CA GLU A 590 -26.44 -23.89 -8.46
C GLU A 590 -25.49 -24.30 -7.32
N HIS A 591 -25.12 -25.58 -7.31
CA HIS A 591 -24.16 -26.11 -6.35
C HIS A 591 -22.84 -25.37 -6.46
N ASN A 592 -22.29 -25.02 -5.31
CA ASN A 592 -20.99 -24.39 -5.18
C ASN A 592 -20.28 -24.94 -3.94
N TYR A 593 -18.98 -25.17 -4.09
CA TYR A 593 -18.13 -25.89 -3.17
C TYR A 593 -17.04 -24.95 -2.66
N TYR A 594 -16.81 -24.99 -1.36
CA TYR A 594 -15.69 -24.32 -0.72
C TYR A 594 -14.90 -25.36 0.06
N ILE A 595 -13.60 -25.44 -0.20
CA ILE A 595 -12.67 -26.45 0.29
C ILE A 595 -11.64 -25.74 1.16
N THR A 596 -11.40 -26.25 2.36
CA THR A 596 -10.37 -25.74 3.27
C THR A 596 -9.54 -26.86 3.86
N GLN A 597 -8.38 -26.47 4.39
CA GLN A 597 -7.62 -27.30 5.30
C GLN A 597 -8.53 -27.83 6.43
N PHE A 598 -8.39 -29.11 6.75
CA PHE A 598 -8.95 -29.68 7.96
C PHE A 598 -8.08 -29.33 9.16
N LEU A 599 -8.70 -28.81 10.24
CA LEU A 599 -8.00 -28.52 11.49
C LEU A 599 -8.22 -29.67 12.48
N GLU A 600 -7.16 -30.42 12.75
CA GLU A 600 -7.14 -31.52 13.71
C GLU A 600 -7.25 -31.02 15.16
N ASN A 601 -7.72 -31.90 16.05
CA ASN A 601 -7.75 -31.68 17.51
C ASN A 601 -8.40 -30.36 17.96
N THR A 602 -9.37 -29.85 17.19
CA THR A 602 -10.07 -28.60 17.48
C THR A 602 -11.18 -28.76 18.51
N PHE A 603 -11.41 -27.68 19.26
CA PHE A 603 -12.64 -27.43 20.03
C PHE A 603 -13.13 -26.00 19.74
N SER A 604 -14.36 -25.68 20.08
CA SER A 604 -14.94 -24.35 19.81
C SER A 604 -15.07 -23.50 21.07
N ALA A 605 -15.18 -22.17 20.92
CA ALA A 605 -15.53 -21.29 22.04
C ALA A 605 -16.88 -21.67 22.68
N ARG A 606 -17.76 -22.40 21.97
CA ARG A 606 -18.98 -22.97 22.57
C ARG A 606 -18.65 -24.05 23.60
N ASP A 607 -17.64 -24.86 23.34
CA ASP A 607 -17.23 -25.95 24.25
C ASP A 607 -16.56 -25.35 25.49
N VAL A 608 -15.76 -24.29 25.32
CA VAL A 608 -15.26 -23.45 26.43
C VAL A 608 -16.41 -22.93 27.29
N PHE A 609 -17.42 -22.33 26.66
CA PHE A 609 -18.55 -21.77 27.41
C PHE A 609 -19.40 -22.85 28.07
N ALA A 610 -19.50 -24.04 27.48
CA ALA A 610 -20.20 -25.17 28.10
C ALA A 610 -19.45 -25.67 29.34
N SER A 611 -18.13 -25.87 29.23
CA SER A 611 -17.23 -26.26 30.32
C SER A 611 -17.31 -25.27 31.50
N ILE A 612 -17.30 -23.95 31.23
CA ILE A 612 -17.52 -22.90 32.25
C ILE A 612 -18.88 -23.08 32.95
N ASN A 613 -19.96 -23.22 32.16
CA ASN A 613 -21.31 -23.36 32.72
C ASN A 613 -21.51 -24.68 33.50
N ASN A 614 -20.69 -25.70 33.24
CA ASN A 614 -20.69 -26.97 33.96
C ASN A 614 -19.86 -26.91 35.27
N GLY A 615 -19.17 -25.80 35.55
CA GLY A 615 -18.36 -25.63 36.76
C GLY A 615 -16.96 -26.28 36.68
N GLU A 616 -16.48 -26.60 35.47
CA GLU A 616 -15.10 -27.07 35.28
C GLU A 616 -14.10 -25.92 35.51
N SER A 617 -12.84 -26.21 35.83
CA SER A 617 -11.82 -25.17 36.09
C SER A 617 -10.91 -24.88 34.89
N HIS A 618 -10.83 -25.82 33.94
CA HIS A 618 -9.98 -25.77 32.77
C HIS A 618 -10.61 -26.60 31.64
N LEU A 619 -10.18 -26.35 30.40
CA LEU A 619 -10.52 -27.18 29.26
C LEU A 619 -9.25 -27.46 28.47
N ARG A 620 -8.97 -28.74 28.17
CA ARG A 620 -7.78 -29.17 27.42
C ARG A 620 -6.46 -28.65 28.01
N GLY A 621 -6.36 -28.61 29.34
CA GLY A 621 -5.17 -28.15 30.06
C GLY A 621 -5.02 -26.63 30.20
N ILE A 622 -5.94 -25.83 29.63
CA ILE A 622 -5.88 -24.35 29.66
C ILE A 622 -6.96 -23.81 30.59
N LYS A 623 -6.61 -22.83 31.43
CA LYS A 623 -7.58 -22.20 32.35
C LYS A 623 -8.63 -21.43 31.56
N HIS A 624 -9.88 -21.43 32.05
CA HIS A 624 -10.97 -20.72 31.37
C HIS A 624 -10.71 -19.23 31.20
N ASN A 625 -10.03 -18.61 32.16
CA ASN A 625 -9.67 -17.19 32.09
C ASN A 625 -8.75 -16.87 30.89
N GLU A 626 -7.77 -17.73 30.63
CA GLU A 626 -6.86 -17.61 29.48
C GLU A 626 -7.61 -17.84 28.17
N LEU A 627 -8.51 -18.82 28.12
CA LEU A 627 -9.36 -19.07 26.95
C LEU A 627 -10.29 -17.88 26.66
N LEU A 628 -10.91 -17.28 27.68
CA LEU A 628 -11.74 -16.08 27.53
C LEU A 628 -10.92 -14.88 27.06
N LYS A 629 -9.68 -14.73 27.55
CA LYS A 629 -8.74 -13.71 27.10
C LYS A 629 -8.44 -13.87 25.61
N VAL A 630 -8.02 -15.06 25.17
CA VAL A 630 -7.75 -15.36 23.75
C VAL A 630 -8.96 -15.08 22.86
N ILE A 631 -10.17 -15.44 23.32
CA ILE A 631 -11.41 -15.15 22.60
C ILE A 631 -11.68 -13.63 22.51
N GLY A 632 -11.54 -12.89 23.62
CA GLY A 632 -11.75 -11.45 23.64
C GLY A 632 -10.77 -10.68 22.76
N GLU A 633 -9.49 -11.04 22.84
CA GLU A 633 -8.39 -10.44 22.08
C GLU A 633 -8.53 -10.70 20.59
N CYS A 634 -8.79 -11.94 20.15
CA CYS A 634 -8.90 -12.24 18.72
C CYS A 634 -10.09 -11.55 18.05
N ILE A 635 -11.20 -11.36 18.77
CA ILE A 635 -12.35 -10.58 18.30
C ILE A 635 -11.97 -9.11 18.17
N CYS A 636 -11.23 -8.56 19.13
CA CYS A 636 -10.75 -7.18 19.05
C CYS A 636 -9.77 -7.00 17.88
N GLN A 637 -8.83 -7.92 17.69
CA GLN A 637 -7.87 -7.91 16.59
C GLN A 637 -8.60 -7.91 15.23
N MET A 638 -9.56 -8.82 15.03
CA MET A 638 -10.42 -8.86 13.83
C MET A 638 -11.14 -7.51 13.59
N HIS A 639 -11.68 -6.89 14.65
CA HIS A 639 -12.32 -5.59 14.53
C HIS A 639 -11.34 -4.44 14.25
N ASN A 640 -10.10 -4.51 14.76
CA ASN A 640 -9.07 -3.49 14.58
C ASN A 640 -8.57 -3.44 13.13
N VAL A 641 -8.53 -4.58 12.44
CA VAL A 641 -8.30 -4.66 10.97
C VAL A 641 -9.58 -4.49 10.15
N ALA A 642 -10.61 -3.91 10.74
CA ALA A 642 -11.87 -3.53 10.13
C ALA A 642 -12.72 -4.68 9.53
N ILE A 643 -12.63 -5.89 10.10
CA ILE A 643 -13.42 -7.05 9.69
C ILE A 643 -14.60 -7.25 10.64
N LEU A 644 -15.82 -7.25 10.10
CA LEU A 644 -17.05 -7.54 10.84
C LEU A 644 -17.55 -8.93 10.45
N HIS A 645 -17.62 -9.87 11.38
CA HIS A 645 -18.03 -11.25 11.11
C HIS A 645 -19.54 -11.37 10.80
N ARG A 646 -20.39 -10.57 11.47
CA ARG A 646 -21.88 -10.53 11.34
C ARG A 646 -22.65 -11.77 11.78
N ASP A 647 -21.96 -12.86 12.08
CA ASP A 647 -22.55 -14.06 12.66
C ASP A 647 -21.65 -14.69 13.71
N LEU A 648 -21.03 -13.88 14.55
CA LEU A 648 -20.10 -14.33 15.57
C LEU A 648 -20.82 -15.04 16.75
N SER A 649 -21.28 -16.26 16.53
CA SER A 649 -21.72 -17.15 17.61
C SER A 649 -20.52 -17.90 18.17
N SER A 650 -20.58 -18.35 19.43
CA SER A 650 -19.46 -19.08 20.05
C SER A 650 -19.05 -20.38 19.34
N GLY A 651 -19.91 -20.95 18.49
CA GLY A 651 -19.52 -22.10 17.66
C GLY A 651 -18.75 -21.74 16.40
N ASN A 652 -18.55 -20.45 16.11
CA ASN A 652 -17.87 -19.96 14.90
C ASN A 652 -16.43 -19.49 15.20
N ILE A 653 -15.94 -19.76 16.40
CA ILE A 653 -14.54 -19.62 16.79
C ILE A 653 -14.06 -21.02 17.16
N LEU A 654 -13.18 -21.59 16.35
CA LEU A 654 -12.43 -22.80 16.68
C LEU A 654 -11.15 -22.43 17.40
N LEU A 655 -10.66 -23.33 18.23
CA LEU A 655 -9.42 -23.23 18.98
C LEU A 655 -8.63 -24.51 18.72
N THR A 656 -7.36 -24.34 18.36
CA THR A 656 -6.34 -25.41 18.43
C THR A 656 -5.43 -25.12 19.61
N ILE A 657 -4.68 -26.12 20.05
CA ILE A 657 -3.57 -25.94 21.00
C ILE A 657 -2.28 -26.18 20.25
N ASP A 658 -1.40 -25.19 20.27
CA ASP A 658 -0.09 -25.23 19.65
C ASP A 658 0.94 -24.80 20.70
N ASN A 659 1.93 -25.66 20.99
CA ASN A 659 2.93 -25.43 22.05
C ASN A 659 2.36 -24.97 23.41
N GLY A 660 1.17 -25.49 23.78
CA GLY A 660 0.49 -25.14 25.03
C GLY A 660 -0.36 -23.87 24.98
N GLU A 661 -0.37 -23.15 23.85
CA GLU A 661 -1.15 -21.92 23.67
C GLU A 661 -2.39 -22.17 22.81
N ALA A 662 -3.51 -21.52 23.17
CA ALA A 662 -4.74 -21.60 22.39
C ALA A 662 -4.68 -20.65 21.19
N LYS A 663 -4.83 -21.20 19.98
CA LYS A 663 -4.85 -20.42 18.73
C LYS A 663 -6.27 -20.35 18.14
N PRO A 664 -6.87 -19.16 17.99
CA PRO A 664 -8.23 -19.00 17.51
C PRO A 664 -8.31 -18.98 15.98
N TYR A 665 -9.37 -19.57 15.43
CA TYR A 665 -9.71 -19.59 14.00
C TYR A 665 -11.18 -19.25 13.79
N PHE A 666 -11.47 -18.26 12.95
CA PHE A 666 -12.85 -17.90 12.61
C PHE A 666 -13.39 -18.80 11.50
N ILE A 667 -14.62 -19.31 11.67
CA ILE A 667 -15.32 -20.12 10.67
C ILE A 667 -16.74 -19.57 10.39
N ASP A 668 -17.42 -20.13 9.38
CA ASP A 668 -18.70 -19.58 8.87
C ASP A 668 -18.63 -18.09 8.47
N ILE A 669 -17.48 -17.69 7.91
CA ILE A 669 -17.15 -16.30 7.57
C ILE A 669 -17.80 -15.78 6.29
N GLY A 670 -18.63 -16.53 5.58
CA GLY A 670 -19.23 -16.13 4.29
C GLY A 670 -20.23 -14.97 4.36
N ARG A 671 -20.52 -14.47 5.57
CA ARG A 671 -21.30 -13.24 5.83
C ARG A 671 -20.46 -12.07 6.31
N ALA A 672 -19.16 -12.29 6.58
CA ALA A 672 -18.26 -11.26 7.03
C ALA A 672 -18.20 -10.10 6.02
N LYS A 673 -17.86 -8.92 6.52
CA LYS A 673 -17.70 -7.68 5.75
C LYS A 673 -16.37 -7.06 6.13
N ILE A 674 -15.48 -6.94 5.15
CA ILE A 674 -14.27 -6.13 5.25
C ILE A 674 -14.65 -4.69 4.91
N LEU A 675 -14.34 -3.76 5.81
CA LEU A 675 -14.70 -2.35 5.70
C LEU A 675 -13.44 -1.48 5.79
N LYS A 676 -13.57 -0.19 5.49
CA LYS A 676 -12.45 0.76 5.65
C LYS A 676 -12.07 0.90 7.13
N GLU A 677 -13.09 1.02 7.98
CA GLU A 677 -13.03 1.16 9.44
C GLU A 677 -14.34 0.61 10.03
N LEU A 678 -14.31 0.19 11.30
CA LEU A 678 -15.52 -0.20 12.04
C LEU A 678 -15.96 0.85 13.03
N THR A 679 -17.24 1.20 12.94
CA THR A 679 -17.95 1.98 13.95
C THR A 679 -18.24 1.15 15.21
N THR A 680 -18.45 1.82 16.33
CA THR A 680 -18.87 1.17 17.60
C THR A 680 -20.14 0.34 17.43
N ARG A 681 -21.11 0.83 16.65
CA ARG A 681 -22.36 0.10 16.36
C ARG A 681 -22.09 -1.21 15.62
N GLN A 682 -21.16 -1.22 14.67
CA GLN A 682 -20.77 -2.42 13.93
C GLN A 682 -20.07 -3.43 14.84
N ARG A 683 -19.08 -3.01 15.65
CA ARG A 683 -18.44 -3.90 16.64
C ARG A 683 -19.47 -4.58 17.56
N MET A 684 -20.50 -3.84 17.96
CA MET A 684 -21.56 -4.38 18.81
C MET A 684 -22.37 -5.51 18.16
N ILE A 685 -22.45 -5.56 16.82
CA ILE A 685 -23.18 -6.63 16.11
C ILE A 685 -22.62 -8.01 16.46
N ASP A 686 -21.30 -8.10 16.60
CA ASP A 686 -20.60 -9.33 16.93
C ASP A 686 -20.49 -9.52 18.45
N LEU A 687 -20.20 -8.46 19.22
CA LEU A 687 -20.10 -8.55 20.68
C LEU A 687 -21.41 -9.03 21.34
N MET A 688 -22.57 -8.55 20.88
CA MET A 688 -23.85 -9.01 21.45
C MET A 688 -24.11 -10.51 21.21
N ARG A 689 -23.55 -11.07 20.14
CA ARG A 689 -23.76 -12.47 19.74
C ARG A 689 -22.83 -13.41 20.48
N ILE A 690 -21.55 -13.07 20.62
CA ILE A 690 -20.58 -13.90 21.32
C ILE A 690 -20.92 -13.99 22.82
N CYS A 691 -21.34 -12.88 23.42
CA CYS A 691 -21.72 -12.80 24.83
C CYS A 691 -23.00 -13.59 25.20
N PHE A 692 -23.80 -14.00 24.22
CA PHE A 692 -25.15 -14.54 24.44
C PHE A 692 -25.20 -15.77 25.36
N LYS A 693 -24.20 -16.66 25.28
CA LYS A 693 -24.19 -17.95 26.00
C LYS A 693 -23.44 -17.95 27.35
N LEU A 694 -22.83 -16.82 27.71
CA LEU A 694 -22.07 -16.65 28.94
C LEU A 694 -22.96 -16.18 30.11
N SER A 695 -22.52 -16.40 31.34
CA SER A 695 -23.10 -15.77 32.54
C SER A 695 -22.83 -14.24 32.51
N TRP A 696 -23.45 -13.47 33.40
CA TRP A 696 -23.15 -12.03 33.44
C TRP A 696 -21.70 -11.75 33.89
N ALA A 697 -21.16 -12.50 34.84
CA ALA A 697 -19.77 -12.34 35.27
C ALA A 697 -18.79 -12.60 34.12
N ASP A 698 -18.98 -13.70 33.38
CA ASP A 698 -18.07 -14.06 32.27
C ASP A 698 -18.22 -13.10 31.07
N ARG A 699 -19.40 -12.51 30.87
CA ARG A 699 -19.59 -11.45 29.87
C ARG A 699 -18.77 -10.21 30.20
N GLU A 700 -18.79 -9.78 31.46
CA GLU A 700 -17.98 -8.66 31.94
C GLU A 700 -16.50 -8.95 31.73
N GLN A 701 -16.05 -10.16 32.06
CA GLN A 701 -14.67 -10.59 31.90
C GLN A 701 -14.22 -10.67 30.43
N LEU A 702 -15.04 -11.22 29.53
CA LEU A 702 -14.73 -11.23 28.10
C LEU A 702 -14.64 -9.80 27.54
N ILE A 703 -15.55 -8.91 27.95
CA ILE A 703 -15.55 -7.51 27.54
C ILE A 703 -14.35 -6.76 28.13
N SER A 704 -13.91 -7.07 29.35
CA SER A 704 -12.70 -6.46 29.92
C SER A 704 -11.45 -6.83 29.13
N TYR A 705 -11.31 -8.09 28.70
CA TYR A 705 -10.21 -8.49 27.83
C TYR A 705 -10.24 -7.80 26.46
N TYR A 706 -11.44 -7.72 25.88
CA TYR A 706 -11.64 -6.97 24.64
C TYR A 706 -11.26 -5.47 24.80
N ASN A 707 -11.67 -4.83 25.89
CA ASN A 707 -11.37 -3.41 26.17
C ASN A 707 -9.87 -3.18 26.39
N ALA A 708 -9.21 -4.05 27.15
CA ALA A 708 -7.79 -3.99 27.39
C ALA A 708 -7.00 -4.04 26.06
N HIS A 709 -7.36 -4.98 25.18
CA HIS A 709 -6.75 -5.08 23.85
C HIS A 709 -7.11 -3.91 22.92
N LEU A 710 -8.30 -3.33 23.07
CA LEU A 710 -8.71 -2.15 22.31
C LEU A 710 -7.99 -0.86 22.76
N GLY A 711 -7.43 -0.85 23.98
CA GLY A 711 -6.87 0.34 24.62
C GLY A 711 -7.91 1.38 25.05
N ARG A 712 -9.20 1.02 25.03
CA ARG A 712 -10.32 1.87 25.49
C ARG A 712 -11.56 1.02 25.74
N GLU A 713 -12.49 1.58 26.50
CA GLU A 713 -13.77 0.91 26.77
C GLU A 713 -14.72 0.93 25.56
N VAL A 714 -15.42 -0.19 25.35
CA VAL A 714 -16.60 -0.22 24.49
C VAL A 714 -17.74 0.61 25.09
N ALA A 715 -18.64 1.09 24.22
CA ALA A 715 -19.75 1.90 24.68
C ALA A 715 -20.61 1.18 25.74
N THR A 716 -20.96 1.91 26.79
CA THR A 716 -21.64 1.44 28.00
C THR A 716 -22.98 0.73 27.74
N TRP A 717 -23.63 1.02 26.62
CA TRP A 717 -24.89 0.39 26.19
C TRP A 717 -24.73 -1.05 25.67
N TRP A 718 -23.53 -1.62 25.64
CA TRP A 718 -23.30 -3.01 25.24
C TRP A 718 -24.15 -4.02 26.03
N ARG A 719 -24.38 -3.75 27.33
CA ARG A 719 -25.25 -4.58 28.20
C ARG A 719 -26.69 -4.62 27.67
N TRP A 720 -27.21 -3.48 27.20
CA TRP A 720 -28.52 -3.39 26.57
C TRP A 720 -28.57 -4.13 25.24
N ALA A 721 -27.51 -4.05 24.43
CA ALA A 721 -27.41 -4.80 23.19
C ALA A 721 -27.47 -6.32 23.41
N VAL A 722 -26.76 -6.82 24.44
CA VAL A 722 -26.82 -8.24 24.84
C VAL A 722 -28.20 -8.62 25.34
N ARG A 723 -28.84 -7.82 26.22
CA ARG A 723 -30.22 -8.05 26.70
C ARG A 723 -31.22 -8.11 25.55
N TYR A 724 -31.14 -7.16 24.61
CA TYR A 724 -31.95 -7.16 23.39
C TYR A 724 -31.74 -8.44 22.58
N TYR A 725 -30.49 -8.86 22.38
CA TYR A 725 -30.18 -10.08 21.65
C TYR A 725 -30.73 -11.33 22.34
N ILE A 726 -30.62 -11.42 23.67
CA ILE A 726 -31.21 -12.50 24.47
C ILE A 726 -32.72 -12.56 24.27
N PHE A 727 -33.42 -11.43 24.43
CA PHE A 727 -34.86 -11.34 24.22
C PHE A 727 -35.24 -11.81 22.81
N LYS A 728 -34.56 -11.28 21.78
CA LYS A 728 -34.77 -11.66 20.38
C LYS A 728 -34.62 -13.17 20.14
N GLN A 729 -33.62 -13.82 20.73
CA GLN A 729 -33.41 -15.26 20.58
C GLN A 729 -34.47 -16.09 21.31
N ARG A 730 -34.87 -15.68 22.53
CA ARG A 730 -35.95 -16.34 23.29
C ARG A 730 -37.28 -16.27 22.54
N SER A 731 -37.67 -15.09 22.05
CA SER A 731 -38.89 -14.89 21.27
C SER A 731 -38.89 -15.73 19.98
N LYS A 732 -37.76 -15.79 19.27
CA LYS A 732 -37.63 -16.63 18.07
C LYS A 732 -37.80 -18.12 18.36
N ARG A 733 -37.25 -18.63 19.48
CA ARG A 733 -37.44 -20.03 19.91
C ARG A 733 -38.89 -20.31 20.27
N PHE A 734 -39.54 -19.41 21.01
CA PHE A 734 -40.95 -19.51 21.37
C PHE A 734 -41.86 -19.59 20.14
N ILE A 735 -41.68 -18.68 19.18
CA ILE A 735 -42.45 -18.66 17.93
C ILE A 735 -42.23 -19.96 17.13
N LYS A 736 -40.98 -20.39 16.94
CA LYS A 736 -40.67 -21.65 16.24
C LYS A 736 -41.25 -22.89 16.94
N GLY A 737 -41.26 -22.89 18.28
CA GLY A 737 -41.88 -23.95 19.07
C GLY A 737 -43.39 -24.04 18.81
N LYS A 738 -44.08 -22.90 18.74
CA LYS A 738 -45.51 -22.85 18.38
C LYS A 738 -45.80 -23.32 16.95
N PHE A 739 -44.95 -22.97 15.98
CA PHE A 739 -45.11 -23.43 14.59
C PHE A 739 -44.76 -24.92 14.39
N LYS A 740 -43.83 -25.47 15.17
CA LYS A 740 -43.51 -26.91 15.16
C LYS A 740 -44.57 -27.78 15.85
N LYS A 741 -45.34 -27.23 16.80
CA LYS A 741 -46.48 -27.92 17.43
C LYS A 741 -47.77 -27.88 16.59
N ARG A 742 -47.78 -27.12 15.48
CA ARG A 742 -48.91 -26.94 14.56
C ARG A 742 -48.71 -27.64 13.20
N LYS A 743 -47.61 -28.37 13.04
CA LYS A 743 -47.35 -29.36 11.98
C LYS A 743 -47.24 -30.70 12.67
#